data_AF-A0A968U9I5-F1
#
_entry.id   AF-A0A968U9I5-F1
#
_cell.length_a   1.000
_cell.length_b   1.000
_cell.length_c   1.000
_cell.angle_alpha   90.00
_cell.angle_beta   90.00
_cell.angle_gamma   90.00
#
_symmetry.space_group_name_H-M   'P 1'
#
loop_
_entity.id
_entity.type
_entity.pdbx_description
1 polymer ?
#
loop_
_entity_poly.entity_id
_entity_poly.type
_entity_poly.pdbx_seq_one_letter_code
_entity_poly.pdbx_strand_id
1 'polypeptide(L)'
;MPPGITTQLIQQLYRLILHEHQQLYAVWQGTDVLQSQYDKVLIPDVVKAHLQGRQTVSVRLLQPGTNTAKAGCVDFDAPKDGSDTEALQAVLAQAQKVQQTATDRGLSTYLEFSGRRGFHLWLFADTSLPGATWIKALQNLCYLSGYKPKEIYPATATIANDGKASGRPIRLPCGIHQMSGRRNGFLPEVMEWADGFPVVPENQLVLMTEFQQVNASAIARLAEEKLQDTDKRKVAPDFHAKPRTQNLKTDFSILSPSEHPVCIHYLITNGAPTDQDYNAVNLTLSRYAITRGFDRTQIESLAERMAQASDHHPTSKLTVDAKLRNFQGAYASARRNPQDYQWSCSYVRASQELVRCGGCTGYACPFWQWEKPDGDNEAARRAERELLAYILCHPEAGMQEALGIDLPAEGFVATCPSVADEKIPLYLHQLIWEALVTLETAGRELIPSLILAQLEQVLDGKSASPTSVINQAATYLDELLQIPPCSWDTFVEHLTKVRDTGLRLLAKEKATTATELLGDRLQPVTETLETLINESQNLQRRSASQTLPMVAYSQDLIHDLFGQPQTAIPTPAHWLNHALNGGLHPGRLYVIGAPPGSGKTTWCAWCADEAAKARTPVLYVSFEMGKQQLWVSALSRLAELNSGLIESKQWDDPDYSNAQWLKQQVAQAIRAYDQQIAEHLTILEAGPEVTTAHLKGVIAQVRRTANLNKNAPVLVVVDYLQLMCCGDEKLDSGANEVLRVSRVATGLKQLARDTNTAVVAISDINKAAYQEALRTGMLDMSALRDSFKIAHAADCIMLLQTGKAQRGNDQPRDQVDLLEERYAGNHLKLRQLQDVRTRFPLNERAKATYARLSLLKNRGGMTAEPMFVYEKAYHRFVPVDLDLGGDNEFEDL
;
A
#
# COMPACT_ATOMS: atom_id res chain seq x y z
N MET A 1 -6.96 -64.98 17.13
CA MET A 1 -5.51 -65.09 17.46
C MET A 1 -5.34 -65.55 18.90
N PRO A 2 -4.36 -66.44 19.20
CA PRO A 2 -3.96 -66.76 20.57
C PRO A 2 -3.56 -65.50 21.35
N PRO A 3 -3.81 -65.43 22.68
CA PRO A 3 -3.49 -64.24 23.49
C PRO A 3 -2.02 -63.82 23.43
N GLY A 4 -1.08 -64.78 23.42
CA GLY A 4 0.36 -64.50 23.38
C GLY A 4 0.83 -63.79 22.10
N ILE A 5 0.30 -64.20 20.94
CA ILE A 5 0.62 -63.58 19.64
C ILE A 5 0.11 -62.14 19.58
N THR A 6 -1.07 -61.88 20.16
CA THR A 6 -1.66 -60.53 20.17
C THR A 6 -0.81 -59.56 20.98
N THR A 7 -0.30 -59.97 22.14
CA THR A 7 0.58 -59.15 22.99
C THR A 7 1.91 -58.84 22.29
N GLN A 8 2.53 -59.83 21.66
CA GLN A 8 3.78 -59.63 20.91
C GLN A 8 3.59 -58.70 19.70
N LEU A 9 2.44 -58.79 19.01
CA LEU A 9 2.12 -57.90 17.90
C LEU A 9 1.91 -56.44 18.36
N ILE A 10 1.28 -56.24 19.52
CA ILE A 10 1.17 -54.91 20.15
C ILE A 10 2.57 -54.34 20.45
N GLN A 11 3.48 -55.16 21.00
CA GLN A 11 4.86 -54.74 21.27
C GLN A 11 5.58 -54.30 19.99
N GLN A 12 5.42 -55.03 18.87
CA GLN A 12 6.00 -54.61 17.59
C GLN A 12 5.41 -53.30 17.07
N LEU A 13 4.10 -53.07 17.25
CA LEU A 13 3.49 -51.80 16.87
C LEU A 13 4.03 -50.62 17.69
N TYR A 14 4.28 -50.78 19.00
CA TYR A 14 4.93 -49.74 19.83
C TYR A 14 6.43 -49.60 19.56
N ARG A 15 7.10 -50.65 19.12
CA ARG A 15 8.49 -50.58 18.68
C ARG A 15 8.61 -49.73 17.40
N LEU A 16 7.77 -50.00 16.42
CA LEU A 16 7.93 -49.47 15.06
C LEU A 16 7.13 -48.20 14.78
N ILE A 17 5.90 -48.08 15.30
CA ILE A 17 4.92 -47.06 14.86
C ILE A 17 4.49 -46.15 16.02
N LEU A 18 4.09 -46.73 17.16
CA LEU A 18 3.42 -46.02 18.25
C LEU A 18 4.40 -45.53 19.32
N HIS A 19 4.04 -44.43 20.00
CA HIS A 19 4.75 -43.96 21.18
C HIS A 19 4.06 -44.44 22.48
N GLU A 20 4.84 -44.73 23.52
CA GLU A 20 4.32 -45.27 24.79
C GLU A 20 3.52 -44.24 25.60
N HIS A 21 3.74 -42.93 25.39
CA HIS A 21 3.09 -41.87 26.13
C HIS A 21 2.40 -40.85 25.21
N GLN A 22 1.13 -40.58 25.50
CA GLN A 22 0.32 -39.50 24.90
C GLN A 22 0.04 -39.64 23.39
N GLN A 23 0.18 -40.84 22.84
CA GLN A 23 -0.22 -41.14 21.47
C GLN A 23 -1.74 -41.00 21.33
N LEU A 24 -2.22 -40.11 20.45
CA LEU A 24 -3.66 -39.88 20.26
C LEU A 24 -4.22 -40.77 19.15
N TYR A 25 -5.46 -41.23 19.31
CA TYR A 25 -6.14 -42.12 18.37
C TYR A 25 -7.58 -41.70 18.10
N ALA A 26 -8.17 -42.22 17.03
CA ALA A 26 -9.60 -42.19 16.80
C ALA A 26 -10.10 -43.56 16.34
N VAL A 27 -11.37 -43.83 16.62
CA VAL A 27 -12.08 -45.04 16.18
C VAL A 27 -13.01 -44.69 15.03
N TRP A 28 -12.98 -45.48 13.96
CA TRP A 28 -13.91 -45.35 12.84
C TRP A 28 -15.33 -45.80 13.26
N GLN A 29 -16.36 -45.02 12.89
CA GLN A 29 -17.77 -45.40 13.01
C GLN A 29 -18.47 -45.25 11.65
N GLY A 30 -18.65 -46.36 10.93
CA GLY A 30 -19.26 -46.32 9.58
C GLY A 30 -18.33 -45.68 8.54
N THR A 31 -18.87 -44.76 7.72
CA THR A 31 -18.10 -44.02 6.71
C THR A 31 -17.35 -42.80 7.26
N ASP A 32 -17.66 -42.37 8.47
CA ASP A 32 -17.09 -41.17 9.07
C ASP A 32 -16.07 -41.51 10.17
N VAL A 33 -14.90 -40.87 10.07
CA VAL A 33 -13.96 -40.79 11.17
C VAL A 33 -14.51 -39.73 12.12
N LEU A 34 -14.93 -40.13 13.32
CA LEU A 34 -15.26 -39.15 14.36
C LEU A 34 -14.02 -38.28 14.63
N GLN A 35 -14.06 -37.03 14.18
CA GLN A 35 -13.05 -36.02 14.53
C GLN A 35 -12.99 -35.74 16.04
N SER A 36 -13.98 -36.20 16.81
CA SER A 36 -14.22 -35.82 18.20
C SER A 36 -13.59 -36.73 19.26
N GLN A 37 -12.68 -37.65 18.92
CA GLN A 37 -12.07 -38.57 19.90
C GLN A 37 -10.53 -38.52 19.98
N TYR A 38 -9.88 -37.53 19.34
CA TYR A 38 -8.42 -37.35 19.45
C TYR A 38 -7.97 -36.77 20.79
N ASP A 39 -8.85 -36.65 21.78
CA ASP A 39 -8.56 -36.24 23.15
C ASP A 39 -8.11 -37.41 24.06
N LYS A 40 -8.23 -38.66 23.58
CA LYS A 40 -7.88 -39.85 24.36
C LYS A 40 -6.52 -40.42 23.99
N VAL A 41 -5.76 -40.76 25.04
CA VAL A 41 -4.49 -41.49 24.92
C VAL A 41 -4.75 -42.94 24.50
N LEU A 42 -3.99 -43.41 23.51
CA LEU A 42 -4.02 -44.78 23.01
C LEU A 42 -3.49 -45.73 24.08
N ILE A 43 -4.38 -46.60 24.56
CA ILE A 43 -4.05 -47.66 25.51
C ILE A 43 -3.94 -49.02 24.78
N PRO A 44 -3.14 -49.98 25.30
CA PRO A 44 -2.95 -51.29 24.66
C PRO A 44 -4.25 -52.05 24.37
N ASP A 45 -5.28 -51.91 25.20
CA ASP A 45 -6.58 -52.57 24.98
C ASP A 45 -7.32 -52.09 23.73
N VAL A 46 -7.11 -50.82 23.34
CA VAL A 46 -7.66 -50.26 22.10
C VAL A 46 -6.94 -50.85 20.89
N VAL A 47 -5.61 -50.99 20.96
CA VAL A 47 -4.81 -51.66 19.93
C VAL A 47 -5.23 -53.12 19.81
N LYS A 48 -5.48 -53.80 20.93
CA LYS A 48 -6.01 -55.17 20.96
C LYS A 48 -7.37 -55.28 20.29
N ALA A 49 -8.28 -54.32 20.52
CA ALA A 49 -9.57 -54.28 19.84
C ALA A 49 -9.42 -54.09 18.31
N HIS A 50 -8.42 -53.32 17.89
CA HIS A 50 -8.09 -53.13 16.48
C HIS A 50 -7.61 -54.42 15.79
N LEU A 51 -6.62 -55.10 16.39
CA LEU A 51 -6.05 -56.34 15.87
C LEU A 51 -7.06 -57.48 15.79
N GLN A 52 -8.06 -57.48 16.68
CA GLN A 52 -9.14 -58.45 16.69
C GLN A 52 -10.30 -58.09 15.75
N GLY A 53 -10.19 -56.97 15.01
CA GLY A 53 -11.22 -56.50 14.10
C GLY A 53 -12.50 -56.02 14.80
N ARG A 54 -12.47 -55.78 16.11
CA ARG A 54 -13.61 -55.23 16.87
C ARG A 54 -13.78 -53.73 16.61
N GLN A 55 -12.70 -53.04 16.25
CA GLN A 55 -12.67 -51.61 15.93
C GLN A 55 -11.64 -51.33 14.83
N THR A 56 -11.85 -50.30 14.01
CA THR A 56 -10.76 -49.76 13.16
C THR A 56 -10.20 -48.51 13.82
N VAL A 57 -8.94 -48.58 14.21
CA VAL A 57 -8.24 -47.49 14.91
C VAL A 57 -7.36 -46.75 13.92
N SER A 58 -7.35 -45.43 14.00
CA SER A 58 -6.43 -44.57 13.26
C SER A 58 -5.63 -43.72 14.25
N VAL A 59 -4.36 -43.51 13.96
CA VAL A 59 -3.40 -42.84 14.82
C VAL A 59 -2.73 -41.68 14.09
N ARG A 60 -2.28 -40.68 14.83
CA ARG A 60 -1.42 -39.61 14.29
C ARG A 60 0.02 -39.93 14.63
N LEU A 61 0.90 -40.09 13.65
CA LEU A 61 2.28 -40.53 13.94
C LEU A 61 3.09 -39.55 14.82
N LEU A 62 2.70 -38.26 14.86
CA LEU A 62 3.33 -37.27 15.73
C LEU A 62 2.87 -37.41 17.18
N GLN A 63 3.84 -37.37 18.09
CA GLN A 63 3.60 -37.25 19.52
C GLN A 63 3.27 -35.79 19.90
N PRO A 64 2.16 -35.54 20.61
CA PRO A 64 1.87 -34.25 21.22
C PRO A 64 2.99 -33.76 22.14
N GLY A 65 3.24 -32.45 22.15
CA GLY A 65 4.30 -31.83 22.95
C GLY A 65 5.69 -31.89 22.30
N THR A 66 6.11 -33.04 21.74
CA THR A 66 7.45 -33.18 21.13
C THR A 66 7.45 -32.96 19.61
N ASN A 67 6.31 -33.14 18.93
CA ASN A 67 6.20 -33.08 17.47
C ASN A 67 7.15 -34.04 16.73
N THR A 68 7.44 -35.20 17.34
CA THR A 68 8.30 -36.23 16.75
C THR A 68 7.53 -37.50 16.41
N ALA A 69 7.98 -38.24 15.40
CA ALA A 69 7.42 -39.53 14.99
C ALA A 69 8.53 -40.60 14.87
N LYS A 70 8.18 -41.86 15.15
CA LYS A 70 9.06 -43.03 14.93
C LYS A 70 8.88 -43.63 13.54
N ALA A 71 7.78 -43.35 12.88
CA ALA A 71 7.47 -43.88 11.56
C ALA A 71 7.05 -42.76 10.61
N GLY A 72 7.36 -42.97 9.34
CA GLY A 72 6.82 -42.24 8.21
C GLY A 72 6.10 -43.20 7.27
N CYS A 73 5.09 -42.71 6.56
CA CYS A 73 4.32 -43.51 5.63
C CYS A 73 3.91 -42.70 4.40
N VAL A 74 3.97 -43.31 3.22
CA VAL A 74 3.44 -42.77 1.96
C VAL A 74 2.22 -43.57 1.55
N ASP A 75 1.13 -42.90 1.24
CA ASP A 75 -0.12 -43.53 0.82
C ASP A 75 -0.27 -43.55 -0.71
N PHE A 76 -0.69 -44.68 -1.23
CA PHE A 76 -0.86 -44.98 -2.64
C PHE A 76 -2.27 -45.51 -2.87
N ASP A 77 -3.18 -44.64 -3.32
CA ASP A 77 -4.59 -44.96 -3.52
C ASP A 77 -4.98 -44.96 -5.01
N ALA A 78 -5.70 -46.01 -5.42
CA ALA A 78 -6.38 -46.11 -6.70
C ALA A 78 -7.59 -45.13 -6.78
N PRO A 79 -8.01 -44.70 -7.98
CA PRO A 79 -9.19 -43.84 -8.16
C PRO A 79 -10.46 -44.40 -7.48
N LYS A 80 -11.40 -43.52 -7.10
CA LYS A 80 -12.61 -43.90 -6.33
C LYS A 80 -13.51 -44.93 -7.03
N ASP A 81 -13.37 -45.07 -8.34
CA ASP A 81 -14.19 -45.94 -9.19
C ASP A 81 -13.42 -47.23 -9.56
N GLY A 82 -12.09 -47.24 -9.36
CA GLY A 82 -11.17 -48.32 -9.73
C GLY A 82 -10.87 -49.25 -8.56
N SER A 83 -11.77 -50.21 -8.30
CA SER A 83 -11.46 -51.39 -7.48
C SER A 83 -11.25 -52.66 -8.32
N ASP A 84 -10.91 -52.51 -9.60
CA ASP A 84 -10.47 -53.66 -10.41
C ASP A 84 -9.00 -54.00 -10.13
N THR A 85 -8.63 -55.24 -10.46
CA THR A 85 -7.32 -55.81 -10.18
C THR A 85 -6.19 -55.10 -10.90
N GLU A 86 -6.41 -54.59 -12.12
CA GLU A 86 -5.40 -53.88 -12.91
C GLU A 86 -5.06 -52.52 -12.28
N ALA A 87 -6.08 -51.80 -11.80
CA ALA A 87 -5.88 -50.54 -11.07
C ALA A 87 -5.06 -50.73 -9.78
N LEU A 88 -5.34 -51.80 -9.00
CA LEU A 88 -4.55 -52.12 -7.81
C LEU A 88 -3.11 -52.51 -8.16
N GLN A 89 -2.90 -53.31 -9.20
CA GLN A 89 -1.56 -53.71 -9.64
C GLN A 89 -0.74 -52.51 -10.14
N ALA A 90 -1.36 -51.55 -10.83
CA ALA A 90 -0.70 -50.32 -11.25
C ALA A 90 -0.24 -49.47 -10.06
N VAL A 91 -1.08 -49.37 -9.02
CA VAL A 91 -0.72 -48.65 -7.78
C VAL A 91 0.39 -49.38 -7.02
N LEU A 92 0.36 -50.72 -6.97
CA LEU A 92 1.44 -51.51 -6.39
C LEU A 92 2.77 -51.27 -7.10
N ALA A 93 2.77 -51.25 -8.44
CA ALA A 93 3.98 -50.98 -9.23
C ALA A 93 4.58 -49.59 -8.92
N GLN A 94 3.74 -48.58 -8.68
CA GLN A 94 4.20 -47.26 -8.25
C GLN A 94 4.83 -47.31 -6.86
N ALA A 95 4.18 -47.99 -5.91
CA ALA A 95 4.70 -48.13 -4.55
C ALA A 95 6.05 -48.89 -4.52
N GLN A 96 6.18 -49.96 -5.32
CA GLN A 96 7.41 -50.73 -5.48
C GLN A 96 8.54 -49.90 -6.10
N LYS A 97 8.23 -48.97 -7.00
CA LYS A 97 9.23 -48.04 -7.55
C LYS A 97 9.81 -47.10 -6.49
N VAL A 98 8.95 -46.58 -5.60
CA VAL A 98 9.39 -45.76 -4.47
C VAL A 98 10.20 -46.58 -3.47
N GLN A 99 9.76 -47.82 -3.19
CA GLN A 99 10.48 -48.78 -2.37
C GLN A 99 11.88 -49.09 -2.93
N GLN A 100 12.01 -49.35 -4.23
CA GLN A 100 13.32 -49.58 -4.86
C GLN A 100 14.23 -48.36 -4.70
N THR A 101 13.70 -47.15 -4.90
CA THR A 101 14.46 -45.90 -4.74
C THR A 101 14.95 -45.72 -3.30
N ALA A 102 14.20 -46.23 -2.31
CA ALA A 102 14.59 -46.25 -0.91
C ALA A 102 15.71 -47.27 -0.66
N THR A 103 15.57 -48.49 -1.20
CA THR A 103 16.57 -49.56 -1.13
C THR A 103 17.90 -49.14 -1.73
N ASP A 104 17.89 -48.46 -2.87
CA ASP A 104 19.10 -47.94 -3.53
C ASP A 104 19.85 -46.91 -2.66
N ARG A 105 19.15 -46.29 -1.71
CA ARG A 105 19.69 -45.35 -0.71
C ARG A 105 19.99 -46.01 0.63
N GLY A 106 19.90 -47.33 0.73
CA GLY A 106 20.12 -48.09 1.95
C GLY A 106 19.04 -47.89 3.02
N LEU A 107 17.81 -47.55 2.61
CA LEU A 107 16.67 -47.35 3.51
C LEU A 107 15.70 -48.53 3.41
N SER A 108 15.47 -49.23 4.51
CA SER A 108 14.53 -50.35 4.59
C SER A 108 13.08 -49.86 4.67
N THR A 109 12.26 -50.15 3.66
CA THR A 109 10.81 -49.82 3.61
C THR A 109 9.94 -51.07 3.50
N TYR A 110 8.70 -50.99 3.99
CA TYR A 110 7.77 -52.13 4.06
C TYR A 110 6.38 -51.78 3.53
N LEU A 111 5.85 -52.62 2.64
CA LEU A 111 4.52 -52.42 2.04
C LEU A 111 3.40 -53.02 2.89
N GLU A 112 2.34 -52.26 3.09
CA GLU A 112 1.09 -52.69 3.73
C GLU A 112 -0.07 -52.52 2.74
N PHE A 113 -0.93 -53.53 2.63
CA PHE A 113 -2.20 -53.40 1.92
C PHE A 113 -3.23 -52.71 2.82
N SER A 114 -3.86 -51.63 2.34
CA SER A 114 -4.80 -50.81 3.14
C SER A 114 -6.15 -51.49 3.42
N GLY A 115 -6.39 -52.65 2.79
CA GLY A 115 -7.61 -53.46 2.93
C GLY A 115 -8.72 -53.11 1.95
N ARG A 116 -8.54 -52.10 1.07
CA ARG A 116 -9.57 -51.72 0.09
C ARG A 116 -9.05 -51.28 -1.28
N ARG A 117 -8.36 -50.14 -1.38
CA ARG A 117 -8.08 -49.46 -2.67
C ARG A 117 -6.63 -49.00 -2.84
N GLY A 118 -5.73 -49.41 -1.95
CA GLY A 118 -4.39 -48.84 -1.95
C GLY A 118 -3.38 -49.57 -1.08
N PHE A 119 -2.18 -49.01 -1.07
CA PHE A 119 -1.02 -49.51 -0.35
C PHE A 119 -0.38 -48.38 0.46
N HIS A 120 0.17 -48.72 1.61
CA HIS A 120 0.97 -47.84 2.43
C HIS A 120 2.42 -48.31 2.40
N LEU A 121 3.36 -47.42 2.07
CA LEU A 121 4.79 -47.70 2.17
C LEU A 121 5.33 -47.10 3.46
N TRP A 122 5.75 -47.97 4.38
CA TRP A 122 6.21 -47.60 5.71
C TRP A 122 7.73 -47.55 5.81
N LEU A 123 8.24 -46.54 6.51
CA LEU A 123 9.64 -46.38 6.90
C LEU A 123 9.70 -46.17 8.41
N PHE A 124 10.54 -46.94 9.12
CA PHE A 124 10.65 -46.89 10.58
C PHE A 124 12.03 -46.36 10.99
N ALA A 125 12.08 -45.40 11.90
CA ALA A 125 13.33 -44.86 12.43
C ALA A 125 13.72 -45.55 13.75
N ASP A 126 15.02 -45.68 14.01
CA ASP A 126 15.55 -46.18 15.30
C ASP A 126 15.30 -45.19 16.45
N THR A 127 15.30 -43.90 16.14
CA THR A 127 15.02 -42.79 17.06
C THR A 127 13.96 -41.87 16.46
N SER A 128 13.08 -41.31 17.31
CA SER A 128 12.05 -40.38 16.88
C SER A 128 12.64 -39.13 16.22
N LEU A 129 12.10 -38.75 15.07
CA LEU A 129 12.52 -37.57 14.30
C LEU A 129 11.44 -36.49 14.27
N PRO A 130 11.80 -35.20 14.14
CA PRO A 130 10.84 -34.12 13.97
C PRO A 130 9.93 -34.35 12.75
N GLY A 131 8.65 -33.99 12.87
CA GLY A 131 7.68 -34.14 11.78
C GLY A 131 8.08 -33.43 10.48
N ALA A 132 8.76 -32.29 10.57
CA ALA A 132 9.29 -31.58 9.40
C ALA A 132 10.34 -32.41 8.63
N THR A 133 11.20 -33.12 9.35
CA THR A 133 12.23 -34.00 8.78
C THR A 133 11.59 -35.17 8.04
N TRP A 134 10.60 -35.81 8.67
CA TRP A 134 9.83 -36.88 8.03
C TRP A 134 9.14 -36.44 6.74
N ILE A 135 8.47 -35.29 6.76
CA ILE A 135 7.76 -34.77 5.59
C ILE A 135 8.72 -34.56 4.43
N LYS A 136 9.85 -33.88 4.67
CA LYS A 136 10.85 -33.61 3.64
C LYS A 136 11.49 -34.91 3.13
N ALA A 137 11.86 -35.83 4.02
CA ALA A 137 12.45 -37.10 3.63
C ALA A 137 11.51 -37.92 2.73
N LEU A 138 10.24 -38.08 3.12
CA LEU A 138 9.26 -38.84 2.34
C LEU A 138 8.94 -38.15 1.00
N GLN A 139 8.84 -36.82 0.98
CA GLN A 139 8.68 -36.06 -0.26
C GLN A 139 9.87 -36.25 -1.19
N ASN A 140 11.10 -36.08 -0.70
CA ASN A 140 12.30 -36.27 -1.49
C ASN A 140 12.37 -37.70 -2.03
N LEU A 141 12.09 -38.70 -1.20
CA LEU A 141 12.05 -40.10 -1.64
C LEU A 141 11.05 -40.32 -2.79
N CYS A 142 9.84 -39.75 -2.68
CA CYS A 142 8.84 -39.83 -3.74
C CYS A 142 9.30 -39.11 -5.00
N TYR A 143 9.81 -37.89 -4.91
CA TYR A 143 10.25 -37.11 -6.07
C TYR A 143 11.42 -37.76 -6.80
N LEU A 144 12.38 -38.32 -6.07
CA LEU A 144 13.51 -39.06 -6.63
C LEU A 144 13.06 -40.31 -7.40
N SER A 145 11.97 -40.93 -6.97
CA SER A 145 11.33 -42.05 -7.69
C SER A 145 10.45 -41.59 -8.88
N GLY A 146 10.27 -40.28 -9.06
CA GLY A 146 9.37 -39.69 -10.06
C GLY A 146 7.88 -39.84 -9.71
N TYR A 147 7.54 -39.91 -8.42
CA TYR A 147 6.17 -40.00 -7.92
C TYR A 147 5.78 -38.73 -7.16
N LYS A 148 4.58 -38.19 -7.42
CA LYS A 148 3.97 -37.13 -6.59
C LYS A 148 3.12 -37.79 -5.51
N PRO A 149 3.50 -37.70 -4.23
CA PRO A 149 2.67 -38.29 -3.20
C PRO A 149 1.37 -37.49 -3.04
N LYS A 150 0.23 -38.20 -3.05
CA LYS A 150 -1.08 -37.60 -2.74
C LYS A 150 -1.21 -37.32 -1.25
N GLU A 151 -0.85 -38.30 -0.42
CA GLU A 151 -0.86 -38.21 1.03
C GLU A 151 0.43 -38.84 1.60
N ILE A 152 1.02 -38.16 2.59
CA ILE A 152 2.14 -38.66 3.40
C ILE A 152 1.84 -38.44 4.87
N TYR A 153 2.40 -39.30 5.71
CA TYR A 153 2.20 -39.31 7.15
C TYR A 153 3.57 -39.29 7.83
N PRO A 154 3.83 -38.37 8.78
CA PRO A 154 2.91 -37.37 9.31
C PRO A 154 2.51 -36.29 8.28
N ALA A 155 1.23 -35.93 8.25
CA ALA A 155 0.68 -34.96 7.29
C ALA A 155 1.08 -33.50 7.59
N THR A 156 1.41 -33.21 8.85
CA THR A 156 1.88 -31.90 9.32
C THR A 156 3.18 -32.05 10.10
N ALA A 157 3.95 -30.96 10.21
CA ALA A 157 5.21 -30.98 10.97
C ALA A 157 4.97 -30.88 12.49
N THR A 158 3.81 -30.36 12.90
CA THR A 158 3.43 -30.16 14.29
C THR A 158 2.01 -30.65 14.53
N ILE A 159 1.74 -31.01 15.78
CA ILE A 159 0.43 -31.39 16.29
C ILE A 159 0.10 -30.53 17.53
N ALA A 160 -1.14 -30.05 17.62
CA ALA A 160 -1.60 -29.36 18.81
C ALA A 160 -1.65 -30.31 20.02
N ASN A 161 -1.47 -29.77 21.23
CA ASN A 161 -1.45 -30.58 22.46
C ASN A 161 -2.77 -31.31 22.73
N ASP A 162 -3.89 -30.83 22.18
CA ASP A 162 -5.21 -31.45 22.26
C ASP A 162 -5.51 -32.42 21.09
N GLY A 163 -4.53 -32.68 20.23
CA GLY A 163 -4.64 -33.59 19.08
C GLY A 163 -5.36 -33.02 17.86
N LYS A 164 -5.84 -31.78 17.91
CA LYS A 164 -6.56 -31.13 16.81
C LYS A 164 -5.59 -30.49 15.82
N ALA A 165 -4.76 -31.29 15.16
CA ALA A 165 -3.97 -30.81 14.03
C ALA A 165 -4.73 -30.89 12.71
N SER A 166 -4.38 -30.01 11.77
CA SER A 166 -4.71 -30.19 10.36
C SER A 166 -4.05 -31.48 9.83
N GLY A 167 -4.71 -32.20 8.93
CA GLY A 167 -4.25 -33.50 8.43
C GLY A 167 -4.99 -34.69 9.02
N ARG A 168 -5.30 -35.68 8.16
CA ARG A 168 -6.01 -36.91 8.54
C ARG A 168 -5.08 -37.84 9.34
N PRO A 169 -5.60 -38.69 10.24
CA PRO A 169 -4.79 -39.77 10.82
C PRO A 169 -4.55 -40.88 9.79
N ILE A 170 -3.57 -41.73 10.05
CA ILE A 170 -3.39 -42.98 9.29
C ILE A 170 -4.02 -44.15 10.03
N ARG A 171 -4.63 -45.08 9.31
CA ARG A 171 -5.15 -46.31 9.91
C ARG A 171 -4.00 -47.17 10.42
N LEU A 172 -4.13 -47.74 11.61
CA LEU A 172 -3.13 -48.66 12.14
C LEU A 172 -3.12 -49.96 11.30
N PRO A 173 -1.95 -50.55 11.00
CA PRO A 173 -1.87 -51.82 10.28
C PRO A 173 -2.28 -53.02 11.15
N CYS A 174 -2.43 -54.17 10.50
CA CYS A 174 -2.69 -55.48 11.11
C CYS A 174 -4.10 -55.70 11.70
N GLY A 175 -5.07 -54.85 11.35
CA GLY A 175 -6.47 -54.97 11.76
C GLY A 175 -7.38 -55.50 10.64
N ILE A 176 -8.70 -55.36 10.85
CA ILE A 176 -9.72 -55.66 9.85
C ILE A 176 -10.40 -54.36 9.44
N HIS A 177 -10.46 -54.13 8.13
CA HIS A 177 -11.11 -52.98 7.51
C HIS A 177 -12.63 -53.14 7.58
N GLN A 178 -13.31 -52.38 8.45
CA GLN A 178 -14.75 -52.57 8.71
C GLN A 178 -15.63 -52.45 7.47
N MET A 179 -15.27 -51.64 6.47
CA MET A 179 -16.12 -51.50 5.28
C MET A 179 -15.92 -52.59 4.23
N SER A 180 -14.73 -53.20 4.15
CA SER A 180 -14.44 -54.22 3.13
C SER A 180 -14.42 -55.63 3.71
N GLY A 181 -14.39 -55.76 5.04
CA GLY A 181 -14.21 -57.03 5.74
C GLY A 181 -12.82 -57.64 5.60
N ARG A 182 -11.93 -57.04 4.80
CA ARG A 182 -10.58 -57.55 4.53
C ARG A 182 -9.59 -57.11 5.60
N ARG A 183 -8.56 -57.93 5.81
CA ARG A 183 -7.44 -57.58 6.67
C ARG A 183 -6.59 -56.49 6.01
N ASN A 184 -6.18 -55.48 6.78
CA ASN A 184 -5.11 -54.57 6.38
C ASN A 184 -3.82 -55.00 7.09
N GLY A 185 -2.70 -55.05 6.38
CA GLY A 185 -1.47 -55.58 6.96
C GLY A 185 -0.31 -55.64 5.97
N PHE A 186 0.86 -55.89 6.52
CA PHE A 186 2.11 -55.97 5.78
C PHE A 186 2.15 -57.17 4.85
N LEU A 187 2.80 -56.96 3.71
CA LEU A 187 2.95 -57.93 2.64
C LEU A 187 4.37 -58.49 2.64
N PRO A 188 4.54 -59.80 2.34
CA PRO A 188 5.85 -60.39 2.08
C PRO A 188 6.40 -59.90 0.72
N GLU A 189 7.68 -60.14 0.48
CA GLU A 189 8.34 -59.78 -0.80
C GLU A 189 7.67 -60.47 -2.00
N VAL A 190 7.28 -61.73 -1.84
CA VAL A 190 6.50 -62.49 -2.83
C VAL A 190 5.04 -62.54 -2.42
N MET A 191 4.17 -61.83 -3.15
CA MET A 191 2.76 -61.64 -2.80
C MET A 191 1.85 -62.55 -3.62
N GLU A 192 0.97 -63.29 -2.94
CA GLU A 192 -0.13 -64.02 -3.58
C GLU A 192 -1.35 -63.12 -3.77
N TRP A 193 -2.15 -63.38 -4.81
CA TRP A 193 -3.36 -62.64 -5.12
C TRP A 193 -4.58 -63.57 -5.13
N ALA A 194 -5.66 -63.15 -4.49
CA ALA A 194 -6.94 -63.85 -4.48
C ALA A 194 -8.10 -62.85 -4.64
N ASP A 195 -9.09 -63.19 -5.46
CA ASP A 195 -10.26 -62.36 -5.75
C ASP A 195 -9.93 -60.92 -6.19
N GLY A 196 -8.79 -60.75 -6.88
CA GLY A 196 -8.32 -59.46 -7.36
C GLY A 196 -7.63 -58.56 -6.32
N PHE A 197 -7.31 -59.10 -5.14
CA PHE A 197 -6.61 -58.39 -4.05
C PHE A 197 -5.39 -59.17 -3.56
N PRO A 198 -4.36 -58.50 -3.00
CA PRO A 198 -3.24 -59.19 -2.39
C PRO A 198 -3.68 -59.91 -1.11
N VAL A 199 -3.19 -61.15 -0.94
CA VAL A 199 -3.44 -61.97 0.25
C VAL A 199 -2.52 -61.48 1.37
N VAL A 200 -3.11 -60.91 2.42
CA VAL A 200 -2.38 -60.49 3.62
C VAL A 200 -2.14 -61.71 4.53
N PRO A 201 -0.89 -62.08 4.84
CA PRO A 201 -0.61 -63.25 5.68
C PRO A 201 -1.24 -63.13 7.06
N GLU A 202 -1.77 -64.25 7.59
CA GLU A 202 -2.41 -64.25 8.91
C GLU A 202 -1.42 -63.94 10.06
N ASN A 203 -0.18 -64.42 9.93
CA ASN A 203 0.86 -64.29 10.94
C ASN A 203 1.77 -63.06 10.67
N GLN A 204 1.20 -61.88 10.88
CA GLN A 204 1.91 -60.60 10.74
C GLN A 204 3.10 -60.44 11.71
N LEU A 205 3.11 -61.19 12.81
CA LEU A 205 4.17 -61.11 13.82
C LEU A 205 5.52 -61.55 13.27
N VAL A 206 5.55 -62.59 12.44
CA VAL A 206 6.80 -63.09 11.83
C VAL A 206 7.43 -62.01 10.95
N LEU A 207 6.63 -61.39 10.07
CA LEU A 207 7.08 -60.29 9.21
C LEU A 207 7.61 -59.12 10.04
N MET A 208 6.83 -58.63 11.00
CA MET A 208 7.20 -57.45 11.78
C MET A 208 8.43 -57.65 12.67
N THR A 209 8.73 -58.89 13.07
CA THR A 209 9.92 -59.18 13.88
C THR A 209 11.22 -59.00 13.08
N GLU A 210 11.15 -59.18 11.76
CA GLU A 210 12.28 -59.03 10.83
C GLU A 210 12.46 -57.58 10.36
N PHE A 211 11.52 -56.68 10.67
CA PHE A 211 11.59 -55.29 10.21
C PHE A 211 12.73 -54.53 10.89
N GLN A 212 13.55 -53.92 10.04
CA GLN A 212 14.68 -53.09 10.44
C GLN A 212 14.24 -51.64 10.57
N GLN A 213 14.74 -51.00 11.62
CA GLN A 213 14.62 -49.55 11.79
C GLN A 213 15.83 -48.88 11.14
N VAL A 214 15.57 -47.87 10.33
CA VAL A 214 16.57 -47.07 9.65
C VAL A 214 17.15 -46.04 10.62
N ASN A 215 18.45 -45.79 10.53
CA ASN A 215 19.08 -44.80 11.38
C ASN A 215 18.51 -43.39 11.12
N ALA A 216 18.15 -42.69 12.19
CA ALA A 216 17.57 -41.35 12.13
C ALA A 216 18.41 -40.34 11.31
N SER A 217 19.74 -40.46 11.33
CA SER A 217 20.62 -39.61 10.51
C SER A 217 20.54 -39.89 9.01
N ALA A 218 20.23 -41.12 8.60
CA ALA A 218 20.04 -41.45 7.19
C ALA A 218 18.75 -40.82 6.64
N ILE A 219 17.68 -40.83 7.45
CA ILE A 219 16.42 -40.17 7.11
C ILE A 219 16.58 -38.64 7.11
N ALA A 220 17.35 -38.08 8.06
CA ALA A 220 17.66 -36.65 8.07
C ALA A 220 18.48 -36.23 6.84
N ARG A 221 19.48 -37.02 6.43
CA ARG A 221 20.24 -36.78 5.19
C ARG A 221 19.34 -36.79 3.95
N LEU A 222 18.40 -37.74 3.86
CA LEU A 222 17.41 -37.76 2.79
C LEU A 222 16.53 -36.50 2.79
N ALA A 223 16.19 -35.94 3.95
CA ALA A 223 15.44 -34.68 4.07
C ALA A 223 16.24 -33.44 3.62
N GLU A 224 17.57 -33.50 3.71
CA GLU A 224 18.49 -32.42 3.32
C GLU A 224 18.98 -32.54 1.87
N GLU A 225 18.75 -33.68 1.22
CA GLU A 225 19.14 -33.94 -0.17
C GLU A 225 18.52 -32.88 -1.11
N LYS A 226 19.38 -32.09 -1.76
CA LYS A 226 18.96 -31.07 -2.71
C LYS A 226 18.54 -31.76 -4.02
N LEU A 227 17.24 -31.83 -4.26
CA LEU A 227 16.69 -32.34 -5.53
C LEU A 227 17.16 -31.47 -6.70
N GLN A 228 17.70 -32.12 -7.74
CA GLN A 228 18.05 -31.44 -8.99
C GLN A 228 16.78 -31.02 -9.74
N ASP A 229 16.88 -29.99 -10.57
CA ASP A 229 15.72 -29.38 -11.25
C ASP A 229 15.03 -30.38 -12.20
N THR A 230 15.77 -31.35 -12.72
CA THR A 230 15.26 -32.49 -13.50
C THR A 230 14.39 -33.45 -12.68
N ASP A 231 14.67 -33.64 -11.39
CA ASP A 231 13.90 -34.53 -10.51
C ASP A 231 12.57 -33.90 -10.09
N LYS A 232 12.50 -32.57 -10.03
CA LYS A 232 11.27 -31.81 -9.82
C LYS A 232 10.38 -31.76 -11.07
N ARG A 233 10.97 -31.71 -12.28
CA ARG A 233 10.25 -31.66 -13.57
C ARG A 233 9.70 -33.00 -14.04
N LYS A 234 10.21 -34.13 -13.54
CA LYS A 234 9.70 -35.49 -13.86
C LYS A 234 8.27 -35.75 -13.36
N VAL A 235 7.71 -34.85 -12.58
CA VAL A 235 6.39 -34.99 -11.97
C VAL A 235 5.46 -33.93 -12.57
N ALA A 236 4.43 -34.37 -13.29
CA ALA A 236 3.46 -33.49 -13.93
C ALA A 236 2.87 -32.47 -12.91
N PRO A 237 2.79 -31.17 -13.26
CA PRO A 237 2.38 -30.13 -12.32
C PRO A 237 0.87 -30.18 -12.06
N ASP A 238 0.48 -30.81 -10.95
CA ASP A 238 -0.88 -30.70 -10.41
C ASP A 238 -1.05 -29.43 -9.54
N PHE A 239 -1.99 -28.58 -9.94
CA PHE A 239 -2.25 -27.19 -9.48
C PHE A 239 -2.92 -27.10 -8.10
N HIS A 240 -2.50 -27.86 -7.08
CA HIS A 240 -3.07 -27.72 -5.73
C HIS A 240 -2.05 -28.00 -4.62
N ALA A 241 -1.34 -26.97 -4.14
CA ALA A 241 -0.61 -27.01 -2.88
C ALA A 241 -1.02 -25.80 -2.01
N LYS A 242 -1.56 -26.08 -0.81
CA LYS A 242 -1.91 -25.03 0.16
C LYS A 242 -0.64 -24.50 0.83
N PRO A 243 -0.42 -23.18 0.89
CA PRO A 243 0.69 -22.62 1.66
C PRO A 243 0.42 -22.79 3.17
N ARG A 244 1.46 -23.18 3.92
CA ARG A 244 1.50 -23.08 5.39
C ARG A 244 1.51 -21.59 5.76
N THR A 245 0.65 -21.21 6.69
CA THR A 245 0.61 -19.86 7.26
C THR A 245 1.06 -19.92 8.71
N GLN A 246 2.14 -19.23 9.10
CA GLN A 246 2.34 -18.89 10.50
C GLN A 246 1.17 -17.99 10.92
N ASN A 247 0.70 -18.20 12.15
CA ASN A 247 -0.36 -17.39 12.74
C ASN A 247 0.15 -15.98 13.07
N LEU A 248 0.28 -15.13 12.06
CA LEU A 248 0.35 -13.68 12.24
C LEU A 248 -1.08 -13.19 12.49
N LYS A 249 -1.31 -12.67 13.69
CA LYS A 249 -2.62 -12.15 14.10
C LYS A 249 -2.98 -10.97 13.20
N THR A 250 -3.92 -11.18 12.27
CA THR A 250 -4.39 -10.11 11.39
C THR A 250 -5.23 -9.12 12.19
N ASP A 251 -4.91 -7.83 12.08
CA ASP A 251 -5.70 -6.77 12.71
C ASP A 251 -6.63 -6.09 11.69
N PHE A 252 -7.94 -6.16 11.95
CA PHE A 252 -8.98 -5.45 11.19
C PHE A 252 -9.46 -4.18 11.88
N SER A 253 -8.83 -3.75 12.99
CA SER A 253 -9.18 -2.54 13.74
C SER A 253 -9.14 -1.26 12.89
N ILE A 254 -8.34 -1.25 11.83
CA ILE A 254 -8.20 -0.13 10.89
C ILE A 254 -9.41 0.07 9.96
N LEU A 255 -10.34 -0.88 9.90
CA LEU A 255 -11.54 -0.81 9.07
C LEU A 255 -12.76 -0.40 9.91
N SER A 256 -13.53 0.58 9.45
CA SER A 256 -14.81 0.93 10.09
C SER A 256 -15.81 -0.24 10.04
N PRO A 257 -16.83 -0.31 10.92
CA PRO A 257 -17.74 -1.45 11.01
C PRO A 257 -18.43 -1.86 9.69
N SER A 258 -18.65 -0.90 8.78
CA SER A 258 -19.26 -1.11 7.46
C SER A 258 -18.24 -1.40 6.35
N GLU A 259 -16.96 -1.08 6.54
CA GLU A 259 -15.91 -1.33 5.55
C GLU A 259 -15.41 -2.76 5.61
N HIS A 260 -15.00 -3.32 4.48
CA HIS A 260 -14.46 -4.67 4.38
C HIS A 260 -13.19 -4.66 3.52
N PRO A 261 -12.27 -5.64 3.69
CA PRO A 261 -11.13 -5.81 2.80
C PRO A 261 -11.61 -5.92 1.35
N VAL A 262 -10.79 -5.41 0.41
CA VAL A 262 -11.13 -5.36 -1.03
C VAL A 262 -11.61 -6.73 -1.56
N CYS A 263 -11.01 -7.81 -1.08
CA CYS A 263 -11.41 -9.16 -1.45
C CYS A 263 -12.79 -9.56 -0.92
N ILE A 264 -13.13 -9.19 0.31
CA ILE A 264 -14.47 -9.43 0.85
C ILE A 264 -15.50 -8.54 0.16
N HIS A 265 -15.14 -7.28 -0.12
CA HIS A 265 -16.00 -6.37 -0.86
C HIS A 265 -16.29 -6.90 -2.28
N TYR A 266 -15.29 -7.47 -2.95
CA TYR A 266 -15.48 -8.15 -4.23
C TYR A 266 -16.48 -9.31 -4.10
N LEU A 267 -16.28 -10.20 -3.13
CA LEU A 267 -17.14 -11.39 -2.96
C LEU A 267 -18.62 -11.03 -2.76
N ILE A 268 -18.91 -9.99 -1.96
CA ILE A 268 -20.30 -9.59 -1.69
C ILE A 268 -20.94 -8.79 -2.83
N THR A 269 -20.15 -8.30 -3.79
CA THR A 269 -20.63 -7.47 -4.90
C THR A 269 -20.71 -8.25 -6.20
N ASN A 270 -19.69 -9.07 -6.49
CA ASN A 270 -19.53 -9.81 -7.74
C ASN A 270 -19.69 -11.33 -7.59
N GLY A 271 -19.87 -11.80 -6.35
CA GLY A 271 -20.01 -13.23 -6.06
C GLY A 271 -18.69 -13.96 -5.90
N ALA A 272 -18.78 -15.28 -5.70
CA ALA A 272 -17.64 -16.17 -5.67
C ALA A 272 -16.95 -16.21 -7.05
N PRO A 273 -15.62 -16.10 -7.14
CA PRO A 273 -14.89 -16.25 -8.40
C PRO A 273 -15.11 -17.63 -9.01
N THR A 274 -15.30 -17.69 -10.33
CA THR A 274 -15.60 -18.93 -11.05
C THR A 274 -14.42 -19.91 -11.07
N ASP A 275 -13.21 -19.40 -10.90
CA ASP A 275 -11.95 -20.15 -10.82
C ASP A 275 -11.63 -20.65 -9.40
N GLN A 276 -12.55 -20.51 -8.45
CA GLN A 276 -12.41 -21.01 -7.07
C GLN A 276 -13.56 -21.93 -6.67
N ASP A 277 -13.26 -22.92 -5.81
CA ASP A 277 -14.29 -23.75 -5.18
C ASP A 277 -15.18 -22.91 -4.26
N TYR A 278 -16.49 -23.03 -4.42
CA TYR A 278 -17.46 -22.24 -3.67
C TYR A 278 -17.33 -22.44 -2.14
N ASN A 279 -16.97 -23.66 -1.69
CA ASN A 279 -16.81 -23.92 -0.26
C ASN A 279 -15.52 -23.28 0.28
N ALA A 280 -14.47 -23.16 -0.53
CA ALA A 280 -13.25 -22.44 -0.18
C ALA A 280 -13.50 -20.93 -0.03
N VAL A 281 -14.36 -20.36 -0.88
CA VAL A 281 -14.81 -18.97 -0.76
C VAL A 281 -15.67 -18.78 0.50
N ASN A 282 -16.63 -19.67 0.78
CA ASN A 282 -17.40 -19.67 2.03
C ASN A 282 -16.49 -19.75 3.28
N LEU A 283 -15.41 -20.52 3.19
CA LEU A 283 -14.44 -20.63 4.27
C LEU A 283 -13.67 -19.32 4.48
N THR A 284 -13.33 -18.61 3.41
CA THR A 284 -12.72 -17.28 3.49
C THR A 284 -13.62 -16.30 4.22
N LEU A 285 -14.91 -16.26 3.86
CA LEU A 285 -15.89 -15.39 4.50
C LEU A 285 -16.11 -15.77 5.98
N SER A 286 -16.08 -17.06 6.30
CA SER A 286 -16.15 -17.55 7.69
C SER A 286 -14.93 -17.13 8.51
N ARG A 287 -13.73 -17.22 7.95
CA ARG A 287 -12.47 -16.80 8.60
C ARG A 287 -12.43 -15.30 8.86
N TYR A 288 -12.94 -14.52 7.91
CA TYR A 288 -13.10 -13.09 8.06
C TYR A 288 -14.00 -12.74 9.25
N ALA A 289 -15.17 -13.37 9.34
CA ALA A 289 -16.12 -13.13 10.43
C ALA A 289 -15.54 -13.44 11.81
N ILE A 290 -14.81 -14.56 11.92
CA ILE A 290 -14.16 -14.97 13.17
C ILE A 290 -13.09 -13.97 13.59
N THR A 291 -12.24 -13.56 12.65
CA THR A 291 -11.12 -12.66 12.93
C THR A 291 -11.61 -11.24 13.23
N ARG A 292 -12.70 -10.83 12.60
CA ARG A 292 -13.29 -9.51 12.80
C ARG A 292 -14.28 -9.43 13.98
N GLY A 293 -14.67 -10.58 14.54
CA GLY A 293 -15.60 -10.64 15.67
C GLY A 293 -17.05 -10.37 15.29
N PHE A 294 -17.47 -10.68 14.06
CA PHE A 294 -18.86 -10.49 13.64
C PHE A 294 -19.80 -11.48 14.32
N ASP A 295 -20.98 -10.98 14.68
CA ASP A 295 -22.06 -11.84 15.14
C ASP A 295 -22.69 -12.63 13.98
N ARG A 296 -23.63 -13.52 14.30
CA ARG A 296 -24.27 -14.39 13.31
C ARG A 296 -25.08 -13.60 12.29
N THR A 297 -25.80 -12.56 12.72
CA THR A 297 -26.67 -11.77 11.85
C THR A 297 -25.87 -10.94 10.85
N GLN A 298 -24.75 -10.35 11.30
CA GLN A 298 -23.86 -9.55 10.48
C GLN A 298 -23.23 -10.38 9.35
N ILE A 299 -22.76 -11.59 9.65
CA ILE A 299 -22.13 -12.42 8.63
C ILE A 299 -23.13 -13.13 7.71
N GLU A 300 -24.31 -13.53 8.22
CA GLU A 300 -25.35 -14.11 7.37
C GLU A 300 -25.82 -13.11 6.30
N SER A 301 -25.91 -11.81 6.63
CA SER A 301 -26.19 -10.75 5.64
C SER A 301 -25.12 -10.64 4.54
N LEU A 302 -23.84 -10.80 4.88
CA LEU A 302 -22.75 -10.80 3.89
C LEU A 302 -22.78 -12.05 3.02
N ALA A 303 -23.04 -13.21 3.62
CA ALA A 303 -23.13 -14.48 2.91
C ALA A 303 -24.32 -14.52 1.95
N GLU A 304 -25.44 -13.90 2.33
CA GLU A 304 -26.61 -13.75 1.46
C GLU A 304 -26.28 -12.89 0.22
N ARG A 305 -25.63 -11.73 0.42
CA ARG A 305 -25.18 -10.89 -0.71
C ARG A 305 -24.23 -11.62 -1.66
N MET A 306 -23.25 -12.34 -1.12
CA MET A 306 -22.36 -13.17 -1.93
C MET A 306 -23.13 -14.27 -2.66
N ALA A 307 -24.10 -14.92 -2.02
CA ALA A 307 -24.90 -15.99 -2.61
C ALA A 307 -25.78 -15.50 -3.77
N GLN A 308 -26.38 -14.30 -3.63
CA GLN A 308 -27.14 -13.61 -4.68
C GLN A 308 -26.24 -13.21 -5.86
N ALA A 309 -25.05 -12.68 -5.57
CA ALA A 309 -24.11 -12.27 -6.61
C ALA A 309 -23.43 -13.47 -7.33
N SER A 310 -23.57 -14.69 -6.81
CA SER A 310 -22.90 -15.90 -7.35
C SER A 310 -23.78 -16.73 -8.28
N ASP A 311 -24.75 -16.15 -8.97
CA ASP A 311 -25.70 -16.90 -9.81
C ASP A 311 -25.03 -17.60 -11.00
N HIS A 312 -23.91 -17.08 -11.49
CA HIS A 312 -23.13 -17.65 -12.58
C HIS A 312 -21.99 -18.58 -12.13
N HIS A 313 -21.86 -18.85 -10.81
CA HIS A 313 -20.80 -19.71 -10.29
C HIS A 313 -21.09 -21.20 -10.59
N PRO A 314 -20.11 -22.00 -11.07
CA PRO A 314 -20.28 -23.42 -11.40
C PRO A 314 -20.34 -24.33 -10.16
N THR A 315 -21.23 -24.02 -9.21
CA THR A 315 -21.42 -24.76 -7.97
C THR A 315 -22.65 -25.67 -8.03
N SER A 316 -22.60 -26.81 -7.32
CA SER A 316 -23.76 -27.70 -7.15
C SER A 316 -24.89 -27.10 -6.28
N LYS A 317 -24.68 -25.92 -5.69
CA LYS A 317 -25.67 -25.21 -4.86
C LYS A 317 -26.43 -24.22 -5.74
N LEU A 318 -27.50 -24.70 -6.36
CA LEU A 318 -28.21 -23.98 -7.43
C LEU A 318 -29.08 -22.81 -6.94
N THR A 319 -29.47 -22.77 -5.66
CA THR A 319 -30.31 -21.69 -5.11
C THR A 319 -29.57 -20.88 -4.06
N VAL A 320 -29.95 -19.60 -3.89
CA VAL A 320 -29.43 -18.73 -2.82
C VAL A 320 -29.59 -19.40 -1.45
N ASP A 321 -30.74 -20.01 -1.16
CA ASP A 321 -30.98 -20.76 0.07
C ASP A 321 -30.02 -21.94 0.27
N ALA A 322 -29.70 -22.67 -0.81
CA ALA A 322 -28.76 -23.79 -0.74
C ALA A 322 -27.33 -23.30 -0.49
N LYS A 323 -26.93 -22.17 -1.10
CA LYS A 323 -25.64 -21.51 -0.87
C LYS A 323 -25.54 -20.98 0.56
N LEU A 324 -26.62 -20.39 1.10
CA LEU A 324 -26.68 -19.86 2.46
C LEU A 324 -26.65 -20.98 3.52
N ARG A 325 -27.42 -22.06 3.35
CA ARG A 325 -27.34 -23.25 4.23
C ARG A 325 -25.93 -23.85 4.24
N ASN A 326 -25.26 -23.89 3.09
CA ASN A 326 -23.89 -24.35 2.98
C ASN A 326 -22.91 -23.44 3.75
N PHE A 327 -23.07 -22.12 3.63
CA PHE A 327 -22.30 -21.16 4.42
C PHE A 327 -22.55 -21.32 5.92
N GLN A 328 -23.81 -21.42 6.36
CA GLN A 328 -24.17 -21.60 7.78
C GLN A 328 -23.52 -22.84 8.39
N GLY A 329 -23.48 -23.95 7.66
CA GLY A 329 -22.77 -25.16 8.08
C GLY A 329 -21.26 -24.93 8.22
N ALA A 330 -20.64 -24.26 7.25
CA ALA A 330 -19.22 -23.93 7.27
C ALA A 330 -18.87 -22.97 8.42
N TYR A 331 -19.66 -21.93 8.63
CA TYR A 331 -19.48 -20.94 9.69
C TYR A 331 -19.69 -21.53 11.08
N ALA A 332 -20.72 -22.36 11.28
CA ALA A 332 -20.94 -23.07 12.54
C ALA A 332 -19.77 -24.02 12.87
N SER A 333 -19.17 -24.64 11.85
CA SER A 333 -17.95 -25.43 12.01
C SER A 333 -16.75 -24.57 12.39
N ALA A 334 -16.54 -23.46 11.69
CA ALA A 334 -15.41 -22.56 11.91
C ALA A 334 -15.47 -21.88 13.29
N ARG A 335 -16.66 -21.43 13.71
CA ARG A 335 -16.89 -20.78 15.01
C ARG A 335 -16.62 -21.69 16.21
N ARG A 336 -16.71 -23.01 16.05
CA ARG A 336 -16.37 -23.98 17.11
C ARG A 336 -14.86 -24.08 17.36
N ASN A 337 -14.02 -23.68 16.39
CA ASN A 337 -12.56 -23.71 16.51
C ASN A 337 -11.95 -22.39 16.00
N PRO A 338 -12.26 -21.23 16.62
CA PRO A 338 -11.93 -19.91 16.06
C PRO A 338 -10.42 -19.68 15.87
N GLN A 339 -9.57 -20.42 16.59
CA GLN A 339 -8.12 -20.32 16.47
C GLN A 339 -7.58 -20.93 15.16
N ASP A 340 -8.26 -21.94 14.61
CA ASP A 340 -7.86 -22.63 13.36
C ASP A 340 -8.43 -21.97 12.11
N TYR A 341 -9.38 -21.06 12.31
CA TYR A 341 -10.10 -20.34 11.26
C TYR A 341 -9.91 -18.83 11.41
N GLN A 342 -8.71 -18.42 11.82
CA GLN A 342 -8.29 -17.03 11.64
C GLN A 342 -8.15 -16.69 10.15
N TRP A 343 -8.16 -15.40 9.87
CA TRP A 343 -8.07 -14.85 8.53
C TRP A 343 -6.86 -15.42 7.81
N SER A 344 -6.99 -15.61 6.50
CA SER A 344 -5.87 -15.99 5.63
C SER A 344 -6.27 -15.70 4.18
N CYS A 345 -5.34 -15.27 3.35
CA CYS A 345 -5.62 -15.03 1.93
C CYS A 345 -5.42 -16.26 1.03
N SER A 346 -5.30 -17.45 1.61
CA SER A 346 -4.88 -18.69 0.90
C SER A 346 -5.77 -19.10 -0.27
N TYR A 347 -7.08 -18.83 -0.23
CA TYR A 347 -8.01 -19.15 -1.34
C TYR A 347 -8.29 -17.97 -2.26
N VAL A 348 -8.30 -16.75 -1.71
CA VAL A 348 -8.55 -15.52 -2.47
C VAL A 348 -7.42 -15.21 -3.45
N ARG A 349 -6.16 -15.43 -3.06
CA ARG A 349 -5.00 -15.20 -3.93
C ARG A 349 -4.89 -16.21 -5.07
N ALA A 350 -5.37 -17.43 -4.86
CA ALA A 350 -5.33 -18.46 -5.89
C ALA A 350 -6.23 -18.14 -7.09
N SER A 351 -7.16 -17.18 -6.94
CA SER A 351 -8.07 -16.74 -8.00
C SER A 351 -7.39 -15.72 -8.92
N GLN A 352 -7.20 -16.10 -10.18
CA GLN A 352 -6.78 -15.20 -11.25
C GLN A 352 -7.89 -14.18 -11.57
N GLU A 353 -9.15 -14.60 -11.51
CA GLU A 353 -10.31 -13.73 -11.75
C GLU A 353 -10.37 -12.58 -10.74
N LEU A 354 -10.27 -12.91 -9.45
CA LEU A 354 -10.31 -11.93 -8.37
C LEU A 354 -9.10 -10.97 -8.43
N VAL A 355 -7.91 -11.45 -8.81
CA VAL A 355 -6.73 -10.59 -9.03
C VAL A 355 -6.93 -9.68 -10.23
N ARG A 356 -7.39 -10.20 -11.37
CA ARG A 356 -7.63 -9.43 -12.61
C ARG A 356 -8.68 -8.34 -12.42
N CYS A 357 -9.72 -8.61 -11.65
CA CYS A 357 -10.81 -7.66 -11.40
C CYS A 357 -10.51 -6.69 -10.23
N GLY A 358 -9.27 -6.62 -9.75
CA GLY A 358 -8.87 -5.70 -8.69
C GLY A 358 -9.39 -6.06 -7.29
N GLY A 359 -9.91 -7.28 -7.10
CA GLY A 359 -10.42 -7.77 -5.82
C GLY A 359 -9.33 -8.12 -4.80
N CYS A 360 -8.06 -8.30 -5.20
CA CYS A 360 -6.94 -8.59 -4.31
C CYS A 360 -5.82 -7.55 -4.46
N THR A 361 -5.35 -6.99 -3.36
CA THR A 361 -4.25 -6.02 -3.31
C THR A 361 -2.86 -6.67 -3.28
N GLY A 362 -2.78 -8.00 -3.35
CA GLY A 362 -1.52 -8.76 -3.41
C GLY A 362 -0.61 -8.58 -2.17
N TYR A 363 0.70 -8.54 -2.40
CA TYR A 363 1.73 -8.34 -1.36
C TYR A 363 1.60 -7.01 -0.60
N ALA A 364 0.80 -6.06 -1.10
CA ALA A 364 0.49 -4.78 -0.45
C ALA A 364 -0.78 -4.83 0.42
N CYS A 365 -1.37 -6.01 0.65
CA CYS A 365 -2.53 -6.17 1.53
C CYS A 365 -2.18 -5.85 2.99
N PRO A 366 -2.80 -4.84 3.64
CA PRO A 366 -2.52 -4.51 5.04
C PRO A 366 -3.07 -5.58 6.01
N PHE A 367 -3.95 -6.45 5.53
CA PHE A 367 -4.64 -7.48 6.31
C PHE A 367 -3.99 -8.86 6.23
N TRP A 368 -2.88 -9.04 5.52
CA TRP A 368 -2.18 -10.32 5.51
C TRP A 368 -0.70 -10.15 5.20
N GLN A 369 0.17 -10.50 6.15
CA GLN A 369 1.60 -10.56 5.94
C GLN A 369 1.97 -11.88 5.27
N TRP A 370 2.55 -11.79 4.09
CA TRP A 370 2.93 -12.95 3.29
C TRP A 370 4.31 -13.45 3.72
N GLU A 371 4.42 -14.69 4.18
CA GLU A 371 5.71 -15.38 4.28
C GLU A 371 6.24 -15.69 2.87
N LYS A 372 7.54 -15.44 2.65
CA LYS A 372 8.23 -15.68 1.38
C LYS A 372 8.29 -17.19 1.09
N PRO A 373 7.69 -17.69 0.00
CA PRO A 373 7.99 -19.02 -0.52
C PRO A 373 9.31 -18.97 -1.31
N ASP A 374 10.18 -19.97 -1.16
CA ASP A 374 11.43 -20.12 -1.93
C ASP A 374 11.26 -20.13 -3.47
N GLY A 375 10.02 -20.22 -3.98
CA GLY A 375 9.70 -20.08 -5.40
C GLY A 375 9.76 -18.65 -5.94
N ASP A 376 9.61 -17.62 -5.09
CA ASP A 376 9.65 -16.21 -5.51
C ASP A 376 11.08 -15.71 -5.78
N ASN A 377 12.11 -16.33 -5.18
CA ASN A 377 13.49 -15.99 -5.49
C ASN A 377 13.86 -16.35 -6.94
N GLU A 378 13.24 -17.35 -7.55
CA GLU A 378 13.53 -17.72 -8.94
C GLU A 378 12.87 -16.78 -9.93
N ALA A 379 11.62 -16.38 -9.68
CA ALA A 379 10.93 -15.39 -10.50
C ALA A 379 11.58 -14.00 -10.39
N ALA A 380 11.98 -13.59 -9.18
CA ALA A 380 12.74 -12.36 -8.97
C ALA A 380 14.13 -12.42 -9.60
N ARG A 381 14.87 -13.53 -9.42
CA ARG A 381 16.16 -13.76 -10.10
C ARG A 381 16.03 -13.65 -11.61
N ARG A 382 15.01 -14.28 -12.18
CA ARG A 382 14.75 -14.25 -13.61
C ARG A 382 14.40 -12.85 -14.10
N ALA A 383 13.52 -12.14 -13.40
CA ALA A 383 13.12 -10.78 -13.75
C ALA A 383 14.31 -9.81 -13.69
N GLU A 384 15.10 -9.84 -12.61
CA GLU A 384 16.30 -9.00 -12.46
C GLU A 384 17.38 -9.36 -13.49
N ARG A 385 17.57 -10.65 -13.79
CA ARG A 385 18.48 -11.12 -14.85
C ARG A 385 18.08 -10.63 -16.23
N GLU A 386 16.82 -10.84 -16.62
CA GLU A 386 16.30 -10.42 -17.92
C GLU A 386 16.31 -8.89 -18.06
N LEU A 387 16.07 -8.16 -16.96
CA LEU A 387 16.19 -6.69 -16.91
C LEU A 387 17.62 -6.21 -17.13
N LEU A 388 18.60 -6.76 -16.40
CA LEU A 388 20.00 -6.38 -16.57
C LEU A 388 20.55 -6.79 -17.94
N ALA A 389 20.17 -7.97 -18.43
CA ALA A 389 20.53 -8.43 -19.78
C ALA A 389 19.97 -7.48 -20.86
N TYR A 390 18.72 -7.03 -20.70
CA TYR A 390 18.12 -6.06 -21.62
C TYR A 390 18.90 -4.75 -21.65
N ILE A 391 19.22 -4.18 -20.47
CA ILE A 391 19.99 -2.92 -20.35
C ILE A 391 21.38 -3.07 -20.96
N LEU A 392 22.08 -4.17 -20.72
CA LEU A 392 23.41 -4.40 -21.29
C LEU A 392 23.38 -4.56 -22.82
N CYS A 393 22.31 -5.13 -23.38
CA CYS A 393 22.13 -5.25 -24.83
C CYS A 393 21.63 -3.96 -25.50
N HIS A 394 20.87 -3.14 -24.76
CA HIS A 394 20.25 -1.89 -25.24
C HIS A 394 20.49 -0.75 -24.24
N PRO A 395 21.76 -0.30 -24.07
CA PRO A 395 22.13 0.61 -22.98
C PRO A 395 21.38 1.93 -22.99
N GLU A 396 21.24 2.59 -24.14
CA GLU A 396 20.53 3.87 -24.24
C GLU A 396 19.04 3.74 -23.87
N ALA A 397 18.31 2.84 -24.55
CA ALA A 397 16.87 2.67 -24.33
C ALA A 397 16.56 2.09 -22.93
N GLY A 398 17.37 1.14 -22.48
CA GLY A 398 17.21 0.49 -21.18
C GLY A 398 17.49 1.44 -20.02
N MET A 399 18.58 2.21 -20.06
CA MET A 399 18.91 3.18 -19.01
C MET A 399 17.96 4.36 -19.01
N GLN A 400 17.57 4.88 -20.18
CA GLN A 400 16.61 5.98 -20.27
C GLN A 400 15.29 5.62 -19.57
N GLU A 401 14.76 4.43 -19.82
CA GLU A 401 13.50 3.97 -19.19
C GLU A 401 13.70 3.72 -17.68
N ALA A 402 14.78 3.05 -17.29
CA ALA A 402 15.04 2.70 -15.90
C ALA A 402 15.30 3.92 -15.01
N LEU A 403 16.03 4.92 -15.51
CA LEU A 403 16.23 6.21 -14.84
C LEU A 403 14.96 7.07 -14.89
N GLY A 404 14.18 6.99 -15.98
CA GLY A 404 12.90 7.69 -16.15
C GLY A 404 11.83 7.29 -15.13
N ILE A 405 11.96 6.11 -14.52
CA ILE A 405 11.08 5.62 -13.44
C ILE A 405 11.72 5.66 -12.05
N ASP A 406 12.91 6.25 -11.91
CA ASP A 406 13.71 6.32 -10.68
C ASP A 406 13.88 4.97 -9.99
N LEU A 407 14.43 3.98 -10.71
CA LEU A 407 14.58 2.60 -10.22
C LEU A 407 15.53 2.52 -8.99
N PRO A 408 15.02 2.21 -7.77
CA PRO A 408 15.84 2.07 -6.56
C PRO A 408 16.72 0.81 -6.59
N ALA A 409 17.96 0.93 -6.13
CA ALA A 409 18.91 -0.17 -6.03
C ALA A 409 18.43 -1.27 -5.07
N GLU A 410 17.68 -0.90 -4.03
CA GLU A 410 17.07 -1.80 -3.06
C GLU A 410 16.04 -2.76 -3.69
N GLY A 411 15.60 -2.48 -4.92
CA GLY A 411 14.71 -3.36 -5.69
C GLY A 411 15.35 -4.65 -6.16
N PHE A 412 16.68 -4.71 -6.22
CA PHE A 412 17.45 -5.89 -6.60
C PHE A 412 17.66 -6.79 -5.39
N VAL A 413 16.75 -7.75 -5.21
CA VAL A 413 16.66 -8.59 -4.00
C VAL A 413 17.19 -9.99 -4.21
N ALA A 414 17.48 -10.36 -5.46
CA ALA A 414 18.02 -11.67 -5.79
C ALA A 414 19.45 -11.82 -5.27
N THR A 415 19.67 -12.84 -4.46
CA THR A 415 21.02 -13.28 -4.08
C THR A 415 21.60 -14.17 -5.17
N CYS A 416 22.83 -13.85 -5.59
CA CYS A 416 23.63 -14.75 -6.42
C CYS A 416 24.06 -15.97 -5.55
N PRO A 417 24.28 -17.17 -6.12
CA PRO A 417 24.75 -18.32 -5.36
C PRO A 417 26.03 -17.98 -4.59
N SER A 418 26.05 -18.24 -3.28
CA SER A 418 27.12 -17.79 -2.38
C SER A 418 28.49 -18.32 -2.77
N VAL A 419 29.51 -17.48 -2.63
CA VAL A 419 30.89 -17.90 -2.41
C VAL A 419 30.95 -18.61 -1.06
N ALA A 420 31.63 -19.76 -0.99
CA ALA A 420 32.05 -20.28 0.29
C ALA A 420 32.94 -19.20 0.96
N ASP A 421 32.61 -18.83 2.20
CA ASP A 421 33.37 -17.96 3.12
C ASP A 421 32.97 -16.48 3.32
N GLU A 422 31.83 -15.99 2.79
CA GLU A 422 31.34 -14.63 3.15
C GLU A 422 30.15 -14.63 4.12
N LYS A 423 30.27 -13.83 5.19
CA LYS A 423 29.26 -13.66 6.26
C LYS A 423 28.03 -12.83 5.84
N ILE A 424 28.08 -12.14 4.71
CA ILE A 424 27.05 -11.20 4.24
C ILE A 424 26.56 -11.67 2.86
N PRO A 425 25.24 -11.74 2.61
CA PRO A 425 24.71 -12.04 1.27
C PRO A 425 25.10 -10.92 0.29
N LEU A 426 25.86 -11.26 -0.75
CA LEU A 426 26.21 -10.31 -1.81
C LEU A 426 25.08 -10.21 -2.85
N TYR A 427 24.52 -9.01 -3.02
CA TYR A 427 23.50 -8.71 -4.03
C TYR A 427 24.19 -8.24 -5.32
N LEU A 428 24.73 -9.19 -6.08
CA LEU A 428 25.52 -8.89 -7.29
C LEU A 428 24.76 -8.01 -8.31
N HIS A 429 23.45 -8.24 -8.47
CA HIS A 429 22.62 -7.40 -9.36
C HIS A 429 22.54 -5.95 -8.92
N GLN A 430 22.44 -5.71 -7.61
CA GLN A 430 22.41 -4.37 -7.04
C GLN A 430 23.73 -3.65 -7.34
N LEU A 431 24.86 -4.33 -7.13
CA LEU A 431 26.19 -3.76 -7.40
C LEU A 431 26.37 -3.42 -8.89
N ILE A 432 25.94 -4.31 -9.78
CA ILE A 432 25.96 -4.06 -11.23
C ILE A 432 25.07 -2.86 -11.59
N TRP A 433 23.87 -2.77 -11.03
CA TRP A 433 22.96 -1.65 -11.25
C TRP A 433 23.57 -0.31 -10.78
N GLU A 434 24.12 -0.26 -9.57
CA GLU A 434 24.78 0.94 -9.03
C GLU A 434 25.97 1.39 -9.90
N ALA A 435 26.74 0.44 -10.43
CA ALA A 435 27.83 0.72 -11.37
C ALA A 435 27.31 1.29 -12.70
N LEU A 436 26.23 0.71 -13.27
CA LEU A 436 25.59 1.20 -14.49
C LEU A 436 25.09 2.65 -14.33
N VAL A 437 24.37 2.94 -13.23
CA VAL A 437 23.87 4.30 -12.93
C VAL A 437 25.02 5.30 -12.82
N THR A 438 26.12 4.91 -12.17
CA THR A 438 27.29 5.79 -12.00
C THR A 438 27.95 6.11 -13.34
N LEU A 439 28.15 5.10 -14.19
CA LEU A 439 28.76 5.28 -15.50
C LEU A 439 27.89 6.12 -16.44
N GLU A 440 26.58 5.87 -16.46
CA GLU A 440 25.61 6.64 -17.26
C GLU A 440 25.57 8.11 -16.83
N THR A 441 25.53 8.36 -15.52
CA THR A 441 25.56 9.73 -14.97
C THR A 441 26.86 10.46 -15.32
N ALA A 442 27.96 9.73 -15.45
CA ALA A 442 29.26 10.26 -15.87
C ALA A 442 29.41 10.37 -17.40
N GLY A 443 28.38 10.00 -18.18
CA GLY A 443 28.41 10.00 -19.65
C GLY A 443 29.42 9.02 -20.23
N ARG A 444 29.64 7.88 -19.56
CA ARG A 444 30.60 6.83 -19.95
C ARG A 444 29.86 5.66 -20.59
N GLU A 445 30.54 4.97 -21.51
CA GLU A 445 29.98 3.77 -22.14
C GLU A 445 29.71 2.64 -21.12
N LEU A 446 28.59 1.94 -21.29
CA LEU A 446 28.13 0.86 -20.42
C LEU A 446 28.65 -0.51 -20.89
N ILE A 447 29.97 -0.64 -20.97
CA ILE A 447 30.65 -1.88 -21.39
C ILE A 447 31.21 -2.67 -20.19
N PRO A 448 31.31 -4.01 -20.27
CA PRO A 448 31.72 -4.86 -19.15
C PRO A 448 33.03 -4.44 -18.48
N SER A 449 34.04 -4.03 -19.26
CA SER A 449 35.33 -3.60 -18.71
C SER A 449 35.23 -2.34 -17.84
N LEU A 450 34.37 -1.39 -18.19
CA LEU A 450 34.14 -0.17 -17.39
C LEU A 450 33.26 -0.46 -16.18
N ILE A 451 32.27 -1.35 -16.30
CA ILE A 451 31.44 -1.82 -15.18
C ILE A 451 32.32 -2.50 -14.14
N LEU A 452 33.22 -3.40 -14.57
CA LEU A 452 34.16 -4.06 -13.67
C LEU A 452 35.09 -3.06 -13.00
N ALA A 453 35.69 -2.14 -13.75
CA ALA A 453 36.56 -1.10 -13.17
C ALA A 453 35.83 -0.24 -12.12
N GLN A 454 34.56 0.08 -12.35
CA GLN A 454 33.71 0.79 -11.38
C GLN A 454 33.46 -0.05 -10.13
N LEU A 455 33.21 -1.35 -10.28
CA LEU A 455 33.07 -2.27 -9.15
C LEU A 455 34.37 -2.41 -8.35
N GLU A 456 35.54 -2.45 -9.01
CA GLU A 456 36.83 -2.48 -8.32
C GLU A 456 37.01 -1.26 -7.42
N GLN A 457 36.67 -0.07 -7.91
CA GLN A 457 36.73 1.17 -7.11
C GLN A 457 35.76 1.17 -5.92
N VAL A 458 34.54 0.63 -6.09
CA VAL A 458 33.53 0.60 -5.01
C VAL A 458 33.88 -0.42 -3.94
N LEU A 459 34.48 -1.55 -4.33
CA LEU A 459 34.85 -2.64 -3.43
C LEU A 459 36.19 -2.40 -2.71
N ASP A 460 37.02 -1.48 -3.21
CA ASP A 460 38.27 -1.09 -2.58
C ASP A 460 38.01 -0.54 -1.16
N GLY A 461 38.49 -1.26 -0.14
CA GLY A 461 38.27 -0.97 1.27
C GLY A 461 36.91 -1.38 1.87
N LYS A 462 35.97 -1.94 1.09
CA LYS A 462 34.63 -2.37 1.59
C LYS A 462 34.44 -3.89 1.70
N SER A 463 35.24 -4.70 1.01
CA SER A 463 35.17 -6.17 1.07
C SER A 463 36.50 -6.80 1.52
N ALA A 464 36.40 -7.93 2.22
CA ALA A 464 37.57 -8.74 2.62
C ALA A 464 38.17 -9.55 1.45
N SER A 465 37.42 -9.75 0.34
CA SER A 465 37.90 -10.45 -0.86
C SER A 465 37.43 -9.80 -2.17
N PRO A 466 37.88 -8.56 -2.49
CA PRO A 466 37.40 -7.81 -3.66
C PRO A 466 37.60 -8.56 -4.97
N THR A 467 38.77 -9.20 -5.15
CA THR A 467 39.15 -9.91 -6.38
C THR A 467 38.23 -11.10 -6.68
N SER A 468 37.73 -11.80 -5.65
CA SER A 468 36.79 -12.91 -5.84
C SER A 468 35.44 -12.43 -6.35
N VAL A 469 34.94 -11.33 -5.80
CA VAL A 469 33.68 -10.69 -6.21
C VAL A 469 33.79 -10.16 -7.64
N ILE A 470 34.90 -9.51 -7.99
CA ILE A 470 35.15 -8.98 -9.34
C ILE A 470 35.17 -10.11 -10.37
N ASN A 471 35.86 -11.23 -10.08
CA ASN A 471 35.90 -12.38 -10.98
C ASN A 471 34.51 -13.01 -11.19
N GLN A 472 33.68 -13.03 -10.16
CA GLN A 472 32.30 -13.50 -10.27
C GLN A 472 31.44 -12.52 -11.06
N ALA A 473 31.57 -11.22 -10.81
CA ALA A 473 30.91 -10.19 -11.60
C ALA A 473 31.28 -10.28 -13.08
N ALA A 474 32.56 -10.54 -13.40
CA ALA A 474 33.03 -10.71 -14.77
C ALA A 474 32.37 -11.93 -15.44
N THR A 475 32.41 -13.10 -14.78
CA THR A 475 31.75 -14.32 -15.27
C THR A 475 30.25 -14.09 -15.47
N TYR A 476 29.62 -13.37 -14.55
CA TYR A 476 28.19 -13.12 -14.58
C TYR A 476 27.76 -12.11 -15.64
N LEU A 477 28.56 -11.06 -15.88
CA LEU A 477 28.31 -10.11 -16.96
C LEU A 477 28.41 -10.80 -18.32
N ASP A 478 29.36 -11.72 -18.50
CA ASP A 478 29.44 -12.56 -19.70
C ASP A 478 28.20 -13.45 -19.86
N GLU A 479 27.69 -14.04 -18.77
CA GLU A 479 26.43 -14.79 -18.80
C GLU A 479 25.24 -13.88 -19.19
N LEU A 480 25.14 -12.68 -18.61
CA LEU A 480 24.05 -11.74 -18.92
C LEU A 480 24.04 -11.31 -20.39
N LEU A 481 25.22 -11.06 -20.97
CA LEU A 481 25.35 -10.70 -22.39
C LEU A 481 24.99 -11.84 -23.35
N GLN A 482 25.04 -13.09 -22.88
CA GLN A 482 24.62 -14.26 -23.66
C GLN A 482 23.12 -14.54 -23.58
N ILE A 483 22.40 -13.89 -22.65
CA ILE A 483 20.95 -14.01 -22.54
C ILE A 483 20.30 -13.18 -23.66
N PRO A 484 19.45 -13.77 -24.50
CA PRO A 484 18.68 -13.01 -25.48
C PRO A 484 17.82 -11.95 -24.77
N PRO A 485 17.87 -10.67 -25.17
CA PRO A 485 17.09 -9.63 -24.52
C PRO A 485 15.60 -9.95 -24.65
N CYS A 486 14.86 -9.75 -23.56
CA CYS A 486 13.41 -9.93 -23.55
C CYS A 486 12.71 -8.88 -24.42
N SER A 487 11.39 -9.04 -24.63
CA SER A 487 10.60 -8.03 -25.34
C SER A 487 10.52 -6.72 -24.52
N TRP A 488 10.27 -5.60 -25.19
CA TRP A 488 10.08 -4.30 -24.52
C TRP A 488 8.99 -4.35 -23.43
N ASP A 489 7.84 -4.98 -23.71
CA ASP A 489 6.75 -5.08 -22.73
C ASP A 489 7.16 -5.89 -21.50
N THR A 490 7.92 -6.96 -21.71
CA THR A 490 8.48 -7.78 -20.61
C THR A 490 9.52 -7.01 -19.81
N PHE A 491 10.37 -6.22 -20.48
CA PHE A 491 11.35 -5.35 -19.84
C PHE A 491 10.68 -4.31 -18.93
N VAL A 492 9.64 -3.61 -19.42
CA VAL A 492 8.86 -2.63 -18.65
C VAL A 492 8.13 -3.28 -17.47
N GLU A 493 7.61 -4.50 -17.66
CA GLU A 493 7.00 -5.27 -16.57
C GLU A 493 8.02 -5.61 -15.46
N HIS A 494 9.22 -6.08 -15.84
CA HIS A 494 10.28 -6.38 -14.88
C HIS A 494 10.79 -5.12 -14.18
N LEU A 495 10.95 -4.02 -14.91
CA LEU A 495 11.31 -2.70 -14.36
C LEU A 495 10.34 -2.26 -13.28
N THR A 496 9.03 -2.35 -13.58
CA THR A 496 7.98 -2.00 -12.63
C THR A 496 8.03 -2.88 -11.39
N LYS A 497 8.25 -4.20 -11.56
CA LYS A 497 8.35 -5.15 -10.43
C LYS A 497 9.55 -4.85 -9.52
N VAL A 498 10.73 -4.61 -10.11
CA VAL A 498 11.96 -4.28 -9.36
C VAL A 498 11.78 -2.94 -8.64
N ARG A 499 11.21 -1.93 -9.32
CA ARG A 499 10.90 -0.62 -8.71
C ARG A 499 9.97 -0.74 -7.52
N ASP A 500 8.84 -1.41 -7.70
CA ASP A 500 7.84 -1.57 -6.64
C ASP A 500 8.41 -2.35 -5.45
N THR A 501 9.30 -3.32 -5.71
CA THR A 501 10.00 -4.06 -4.67
C THR A 501 10.94 -3.15 -3.88
N GLY A 502 11.73 -2.32 -4.55
CA GLY A 502 12.66 -1.42 -3.89
C GLY A 502 11.97 -0.29 -3.13
N LEU A 503 10.91 0.31 -3.69
CA LEU A 503 10.10 1.29 -2.98
C LEU A 503 9.47 0.71 -1.70
N ARG A 504 9.04 -0.56 -1.73
CA ARG A 504 8.55 -1.26 -0.53
C ARG A 504 9.64 -1.51 0.50
N LEU A 505 10.83 -1.92 0.07
CA LEU A 505 11.94 -2.17 0.97
C LEU A 505 12.45 -0.89 1.63
N LEU A 506 12.60 0.18 0.84
CA LEU A 506 12.88 1.52 1.35
C LEU A 506 11.81 1.98 2.35
N ALA A 507 10.52 1.85 2.01
CA ALA A 507 9.45 2.21 2.94
C ALA A 507 9.49 1.40 4.24
N LYS A 508 9.84 0.11 4.17
CA LYS A 508 9.98 -0.76 5.33
C LYS A 508 11.18 -0.38 6.20
N GLU A 509 12.34 -0.11 5.58
CA GLU A 509 13.53 0.36 6.28
C GLU A 509 13.21 1.64 7.05
N LYS A 510 12.59 2.62 6.37
CA LYS A 510 12.17 3.88 6.97
C LYS A 510 11.15 3.70 8.09
N ALA A 511 10.18 2.80 7.94
CA ALA A 511 9.25 2.47 9.02
C ALA A 511 9.94 1.80 10.23
N THR A 512 11.01 1.04 9.99
CA THR A 512 11.80 0.41 11.06
C THR A 512 12.62 1.47 11.79
N THR A 513 13.33 2.33 11.06
CA THR A 513 14.03 3.50 11.61
C THR A 513 13.07 4.40 12.39
N ALA A 514 11.85 4.62 11.89
CA ALA A 514 10.80 5.33 12.61
C ALA A 514 10.46 4.71 13.96
N THR A 515 10.29 3.39 13.97
CA THR A 515 9.96 2.65 15.18
C THR A 515 11.12 2.68 16.18
N GLU A 516 12.36 2.64 15.70
CA GLU A 516 13.57 2.77 16.51
C GLU A 516 13.72 4.16 17.11
N LEU A 517 13.56 5.22 16.30
CA LEU A 517 13.63 6.62 16.75
C LEU A 517 12.52 6.94 17.76
N LEU A 518 11.29 6.43 17.55
CA LEU A 518 10.19 6.56 18.50
C LEU A 518 10.42 5.75 19.79
N GLY A 519 11.24 4.70 19.72
CA GLY A 519 11.65 3.89 20.87
C GLY A 519 12.76 4.54 21.71
N ASP A 520 13.52 5.48 21.14
CA ASP A 520 14.59 6.19 21.84
C ASP A 520 14.02 7.30 22.74
N ARG A 521 13.93 7.01 24.04
CA ARG A 521 13.39 7.94 25.05
C ARG A 521 14.23 9.19 25.27
N LEU A 522 15.43 9.26 24.70
CA LEU A 522 16.33 10.42 24.82
C LEU A 522 16.10 11.47 23.74
N GLN A 523 15.47 11.11 22.62
CA GLN A 523 15.16 12.05 21.55
C GLN A 523 13.83 12.77 21.78
N PRO A 524 13.75 14.09 21.54
CA PRO A 524 12.47 14.80 21.51
C PRO A 524 11.56 14.23 20.41
N VAL A 525 10.33 13.85 20.79
CA VAL A 525 9.33 13.28 19.87
C VAL A 525 9.07 14.19 18.66
N THR A 526 9.23 15.50 18.80
CA THR A 526 9.07 16.47 17.71
C THR A 526 10.12 16.30 16.62
N GLU A 527 11.39 16.11 16.97
CA GLU A 527 12.51 15.89 16.04
C GLU A 527 12.37 14.53 15.32
N THR A 528 11.89 13.53 16.06
CA THR A 528 11.51 12.23 15.48
C THR A 528 10.38 12.39 14.45
N LEU A 529 9.34 13.16 14.74
CA LEU A 529 8.21 13.37 13.83
C LEU A 529 8.63 14.15 12.57
N GLU A 530 9.48 15.16 12.69
CA GLU A 530 9.99 15.93 11.55
C GLU A 530 10.83 15.07 10.60
N THR A 531 11.70 14.24 11.16
CA THR A 531 12.49 13.27 10.40
C THR A 531 11.57 12.33 9.60
N LEU A 532 10.50 11.83 10.22
CA LEU A 532 9.55 10.94 9.55
C LEU A 532 8.71 11.60 8.46
N ILE A 533 8.33 12.86 8.67
CA ILE A 533 7.64 13.64 7.65
C ILE A 533 8.55 13.85 6.43
N ASN A 534 9.82 14.18 6.64
CA ASN A 534 10.79 14.39 5.56
C ASN A 534 11.10 13.10 4.80
N GLU A 535 11.27 11.98 5.49
CA GLU A 535 11.51 10.68 4.85
C GLU A 535 10.29 10.19 4.05
N SER A 536 9.08 10.38 4.59
CA SER A 536 7.82 10.09 3.89
C SER A 536 7.67 10.93 2.61
N GLN A 537 8.03 12.22 2.66
CA GLN A 537 8.02 13.07 1.47
C GLN A 537 9.03 12.62 0.41
N ASN A 538 10.21 12.15 0.80
CA ASN A 538 11.21 11.63 -0.13
C ASN A 538 10.71 10.36 -0.84
N LEU A 539 10.03 9.45 -0.13
CA LEU A 539 9.37 8.27 -0.74
C LEU A 539 8.22 8.66 -1.69
N GLN A 540 7.45 9.71 -1.36
CA GLN A 540 6.42 10.24 -2.25
C GLN A 540 6.99 10.84 -3.53
N ARG A 541 8.17 11.47 -3.47
CA ARG A 541 8.85 12.00 -4.66
C ARG A 541 9.33 10.89 -5.60
N ARG A 542 9.88 9.79 -5.04
CA ARG A 542 10.33 8.62 -5.83
C ARG A 542 9.18 7.82 -6.46
N SER A 543 7.97 7.91 -5.92
CA SER A 543 6.79 7.17 -6.40
C SER A 543 5.94 7.93 -7.42
N ALA A 544 6.25 9.19 -7.71
CA ALA A 544 5.52 9.99 -8.68
C ALA A 544 5.93 9.64 -10.12
N SER A 545 5.17 8.74 -10.74
CA SER A 545 5.10 8.52 -12.19
C SER A 545 4.84 9.84 -12.93
N GLN A 546 5.88 10.46 -13.50
CA GLN A 546 5.72 11.63 -14.37
C GLN A 546 6.63 11.54 -15.59
N THR A 547 6.49 10.48 -16.39
CA THR A 547 7.23 10.32 -17.65
C THR A 547 6.41 9.61 -18.73
N LEU A 548 5.07 9.67 -18.70
CA LEU A 548 4.31 9.30 -19.90
C LEU A 548 4.40 10.45 -20.94
N PRO A 549 4.54 10.17 -22.24
CA PRO A 549 4.52 11.19 -23.28
C PRO A 549 3.15 11.90 -23.30
N MET A 550 3.14 13.18 -23.69
CA MET A 550 1.92 14.02 -23.74
C MET A 550 0.74 13.35 -24.47
N VAL A 551 1.00 12.45 -25.44
CA VAL A 551 -0.04 11.70 -26.16
C VAL A 551 -0.89 10.83 -25.23
N ALA A 552 -0.31 10.28 -24.16
CA ALA A 552 -1.02 9.47 -23.17
C ALA A 552 -2.00 10.31 -22.32
N TYR A 553 -1.71 11.61 -22.15
CA TYR A 553 -2.59 12.56 -21.48
C TYR A 553 -3.45 13.37 -22.46
N SER A 554 -3.15 13.30 -23.76
CA SER A 554 -3.72 14.22 -24.76
C SER A 554 -5.22 14.07 -24.88
N GLN A 555 -5.77 12.85 -24.78
CA GLN A 555 -7.20 12.61 -24.85
C GLN A 555 -7.93 13.16 -23.63
N ASP A 556 -7.37 12.99 -22.42
CA ASP A 556 -7.92 13.56 -21.19
C ASP A 556 -7.83 15.09 -21.20
N LEU A 557 -6.70 15.64 -21.65
CA LEU A 557 -6.52 17.10 -21.78
C LEU A 557 -7.43 17.72 -22.85
N ILE A 558 -7.66 17.02 -23.97
CA ILE A 558 -8.62 17.44 -25.00
C ILE A 558 -10.05 17.36 -24.45
N HIS A 559 -10.38 16.29 -23.72
CA HIS A 559 -11.67 16.16 -23.06
C HIS A 559 -11.89 17.26 -22.01
N ASP A 560 -10.87 17.61 -21.23
CA ASP A 560 -10.93 18.72 -20.27
C ASP A 560 -11.01 20.08 -20.97
N LEU A 561 -10.34 20.25 -22.12
CA LEU A 561 -10.34 21.49 -22.89
C LEU A 561 -11.68 21.77 -23.56
N PHE A 562 -12.36 20.73 -24.08
CA PHE A 562 -13.66 20.84 -24.76
C PHE A 562 -14.84 20.41 -23.88
N GLY A 563 -14.59 19.92 -22.66
CA GLY A 563 -15.57 19.53 -21.66
C GLY A 563 -16.07 20.71 -20.83
N GLN A 564 -16.66 20.44 -19.66
CA GLN A 564 -17.00 21.55 -18.76
C GLN A 564 -15.71 22.26 -18.34
N PRO A 565 -15.63 23.60 -18.49
CA PRO A 565 -14.39 24.33 -18.28
C PRO A 565 -13.87 24.02 -16.88
N GLN A 566 -12.60 23.64 -16.80
CA GLN A 566 -11.88 23.55 -15.53
C GLN A 566 -12.08 24.89 -14.82
N THR A 567 -12.94 24.91 -13.78
CA THR A 567 -13.55 26.15 -13.30
C THR A 567 -12.50 26.96 -12.56
N ALA A 568 -11.94 27.96 -13.24
CA ALA A 568 -11.18 29.01 -12.58
C ALA A 568 -11.99 29.50 -11.37
N ILE A 569 -11.33 29.57 -10.21
CA ILE A 569 -11.98 29.97 -8.96
C ILE A 569 -12.20 31.48 -9.06
N PRO A 570 -13.46 31.97 -9.02
CA PRO A 570 -13.74 33.37 -9.24
C PRO A 570 -13.16 34.23 -8.12
N THR A 571 -12.64 35.39 -8.50
CA THR A 571 -12.37 36.49 -7.59
C THR A 571 -13.57 37.45 -7.58
N PRO A 572 -13.73 38.26 -6.53
CA PRO A 572 -14.83 39.24 -6.45
C PRO A 572 -14.79 40.35 -7.50
N ALA A 573 -13.66 40.51 -8.21
CA ALA A 573 -13.44 41.61 -9.14
C ALA A 573 -13.46 41.10 -10.58
N HIS A 574 -14.44 41.56 -11.36
CA HIS A 574 -14.61 41.13 -12.76
C HIS A 574 -13.35 41.37 -13.60
N TRP A 575 -12.75 42.55 -13.48
CA TRP A 575 -11.52 42.87 -14.20
C TRP A 575 -10.33 41.96 -13.81
N LEU A 576 -10.23 41.61 -12.52
CA LEU A 576 -9.20 40.68 -12.07
C LEU A 576 -9.43 39.28 -12.64
N ASN A 577 -10.67 38.81 -12.68
CA ASN A 577 -11.00 37.55 -13.35
C ASN A 577 -10.60 37.59 -14.82
N HIS A 578 -10.91 38.67 -15.53
CA HIS A 578 -10.48 38.85 -16.92
C HIS A 578 -8.95 38.77 -17.06
N ALA A 579 -8.22 39.53 -16.25
CA ALA A 579 -6.75 39.53 -16.29
C ALA A 579 -6.14 38.16 -15.96
N LEU A 580 -6.82 37.36 -15.13
CA LEU A 580 -6.41 36.02 -14.73
C LEU A 580 -7.06 34.90 -15.58
N ASN A 581 -7.58 35.22 -16.77
CA ASN A 581 -8.24 34.27 -17.68
C ASN A 581 -9.39 33.49 -17.02
N GLY A 582 -10.33 34.23 -16.41
CA GLY A 582 -11.51 33.69 -15.75
C GLY A 582 -11.43 33.54 -14.24
N GLY A 583 -10.24 33.70 -13.62
CA GLY A 583 -10.07 33.63 -12.15
C GLY A 583 -8.78 32.95 -11.69
N LEU A 584 -8.78 32.42 -10.47
CA LEU A 584 -7.63 31.71 -9.88
C LEU A 584 -7.64 30.24 -10.34
N HIS A 585 -6.58 29.81 -11.00
CA HIS A 585 -6.47 28.48 -11.57
C HIS A 585 -5.78 27.49 -10.61
N PRO A 586 -6.30 26.27 -10.43
CA PRO A 586 -5.61 25.20 -9.72
C PRO A 586 -4.22 24.90 -10.30
N GLY A 587 -3.29 24.42 -9.45
CA GLY A 587 -1.91 24.16 -9.86
C GLY A 587 -1.02 25.41 -9.89
N ARG A 588 -1.56 26.59 -9.53
CA ARG A 588 -0.86 27.88 -9.56
C ARG A 588 -0.65 28.49 -8.18
N LEU A 589 0.47 29.20 -8.04
CA LEU A 589 0.83 30.02 -6.89
C LEU A 589 0.70 31.50 -7.25
N TYR A 590 -0.16 32.19 -6.52
CA TYR A 590 -0.39 33.62 -6.57
C TYR A 590 0.25 34.25 -5.33
N VAL A 591 1.14 35.21 -5.52
CA VAL A 591 1.78 35.92 -4.40
C VAL A 591 1.30 37.36 -4.38
N ILE A 592 0.79 37.81 -3.23
CA ILE A 592 0.41 39.20 -3.01
C ILE A 592 1.36 39.87 -2.01
N GLY A 593 1.97 40.98 -2.42
CA GLY A 593 2.82 41.81 -1.57
C GLY A 593 2.17 43.16 -1.30
N ALA A 594 2.27 43.67 -0.07
CA ALA A 594 1.76 44.99 0.25
C ALA A 594 2.42 45.57 1.52
N PRO A 595 2.51 46.90 1.66
CA PRO A 595 2.82 47.52 2.93
C PRO A 595 1.85 47.14 4.06
N PRO A 596 2.30 47.13 5.33
CA PRO A 596 1.41 47.01 6.48
C PRO A 596 0.25 48.02 6.42
N GLY A 597 -0.96 47.59 6.77
CA GLY A 597 -2.15 48.45 6.76
C GLY A 597 -2.75 48.73 5.37
N SER A 598 -2.21 48.13 4.30
CA SER A 598 -2.75 48.26 2.94
C SER A 598 -3.93 47.33 2.62
N GLY A 599 -4.33 46.49 3.57
CA GLY A 599 -5.48 45.59 3.38
C GLY A 599 -5.18 44.28 2.66
N LYS A 600 -3.93 43.78 2.67
CA LYS A 600 -3.54 42.49 2.07
C LYS A 600 -4.38 41.30 2.56
N THR A 601 -4.56 41.18 3.88
CA THR A 601 -5.42 40.18 4.54
C THR A 601 -6.88 40.38 4.17
N THR A 602 -7.33 41.64 4.16
CA THR A 602 -8.70 42.00 3.76
C THR A 602 -9.00 41.57 2.32
N TRP A 603 -8.05 41.79 1.40
CA TRP A 603 -8.18 41.43 0.00
C TRP A 603 -8.21 39.90 -0.19
N CYS A 604 -7.35 39.17 0.52
CA CYS A 604 -7.33 37.70 0.45
C CYS A 604 -8.59 37.09 1.08
N ALA A 605 -9.06 37.63 2.20
CA ALA A 605 -10.32 37.23 2.83
C ALA A 605 -11.52 37.52 1.93
N TRP A 606 -11.50 38.62 1.18
CA TRP A 606 -12.54 38.92 0.20
C TRP A 606 -12.56 37.89 -0.95
N CYS A 607 -11.39 37.48 -1.44
CA CYS A 607 -11.29 36.39 -2.42
C CYS A 607 -11.76 35.04 -1.85
N ALA A 608 -11.43 34.76 -0.59
CA ALA A 608 -11.90 33.57 0.12
C ALA A 608 -13.43 33.54 0.26
N ASP A 609 -14.05 34.67 0.62
CA ASP A 609 -15.51 34.78 0.72
C ASP A 609 -16.18 34.50 -0.63
N GLU A 610 -15.63 35.00 -1.73
CA GLU A 610 -16.21 34.80 -3.07
C GLU A 610 -16.05 33.38 -3.57
N ALA A 611 -14.89 32.77 -3.36
CA ALA A 611 -14.68 31.35 -3.67
C ALA A 611 -15.65 30.47 -2.87
N ALA A 612 -15.86 30.77 -1.59
CA ALA A 612 -16.81 30.06 -0.73
C ALA A 612 -18.26 30.24 -1.21
N LYS A 613 -18.67 31.45 -1.61
CA LYS A 613 -19.98 31.72 -2.23
C LYS A 613 -20.19 30.94 -3.52
N ALA A 614 -19.13 30.80 -4.31
CA ALA A 614 -19.10 29.96 -5.50
C ALA A 614 -19.05 28.45 -5.18
N ARG A 615 -19.21 28.06 -3.91
CA ARG A 615 -19.16 26.68 -3.40
C ARG A 615 -17.84 25.97 -3.64
N THR A 616 -16.76 26.72 -3.82
CA THR A 616 -15.41 26.17 -3.86
C THR A 616 -14.91 26.07 -2.42
N PRO A 617 -14.44 24.90 -1.95
CA PRO A 617 -13.84 24.81 -0.63
C PRO A 617 -12.61 25.71 -0.52
N VAL A 618 -12.51 26.38 0.61
CA VAL A 618 -11.43 27.30 0.93
C VAL A 618 -10.75 26.86 2.22
N LEU A 619 -9.43 26.79 2.19
CA LEU A 619 -8.59 26.67 3.38
C LEU A 619 -7.87 28.00 3.61
N TYR A 620 -8.26 28.73 4.64
CA TYR A 620 -7.58 29.96 5.06
C TYR A 620 -6.61 29.63 6.20
N VAL A 621 -5.32 29.69 5.93
CA VAL A 621 -4.24 29.48 6.90
C VAL A 621 -3.81 30.84 7.43
N SER A 622 -4.13 31.11 8.70
CA SER A 622 -3.88 32.41 9.35
C SER A 622 -2.87 32.25 10.48
N PHE A 623 -1.76 32.99 10.37
CA PHE A 623 -0.71 33.03 11.39
C PHE A 623 -0.82 34.26 12.30
N GLU A 624 -1.39 35.37 11.82
CA GLU A 624 -1.53 36.62 12.59
C GLU A 624 -2.90 36.77 13.23
N MET A 625 -3.98 36.52 12.46
CA MET A 625 -5.34 36.79 12.89
C MET A 625 -6.06 35.52 13.35
N GLY A 626 -6.75 35.60 14.49
CA GLY A 626 -7.63 34.52 14.94
C GLY A 626 -8.91 34.40 14.09
N LYS A 627 -9.58 33.24 14.17
CA LYS A 627 -10.86 32.95 13.49
C LYS A 627 -11.91 34.00 13.79
N GLN A 628 -11.99 34.44 15.04
CA GLN A 628 -12.96 35.45 15.47
C GLN A 628 -12.76 36.78 14.75
N GLN A 629 -11.50 37.22 14.56
CA GLN A 629 -11.21 38.48 13.88
C GLN A 629 -11.51 38.41 12.38
N LEU A 630 -11.18 37.28 11.74
CA LEU A 630 -11.51 37.03 10.33
C LEU A 630 -13.04 36.97 10.14
N TRP A 631 -13.76 36.33 11.07
CA TRP A 631 -15.21 36.27 11.06
C TRP A 631 -15.85 37.65 11.22
N VAL A 632 -15.41 38.45 12.20
CA VAL A 632 -15.87 39.84 12.36
C VAL A 632 -15.58 40.68 11.11
N SER A 633 -14.42 40.49 10.49
CA SER A 633 -14.08 41.17 9.23
C SER A 633 -15.03 40.78 8.09
N ALA A 634 -15.44 39.52 8.01
CA ALA A 634 -16.43 39.07 7.03
C ALA A 634 -17.83 39.65 7.32
N LEU A 635 -18.25 39.71 8.59
CA LEU A 635 -19.51 40.35 8.97
C LEU A 635 -19.50 41.86 8.66
N SER A 636 -18.39 42.54 8.96
CA SER A 636 -18.16 43.95 8.66
C SER A 636 -18.28 44.21 7.15
N ARG A 637 -17.72 43.34 6.30
CA ARG A 637 -17.89 43.39 4.84
C ARG A 637 -19.33 43.21 4.40
N LEU A 638 -20.01 42.18 4.93
CA LEU A 638 -21.38 41.84 4.52
C LEU A 638 -22.41 42.88 4.98
N ALA A 639 -22.20 43.49 6.15
CA ALA A 639 -23.09 44.49 6.71
C ALA A 639 -22.76 45.93 6.30
N GLU A 640 -21.60 46.16 5.68
CA GLU A 640 -21.05 47.51 5.41
C GLU A 640 -20.96 48.36 6.70
N LEU A 641 -20.52 47.72 7.79
CA LEU A 641 -20.43 48.32 9.13
C LEU A 641 -18.98 48.41 9.60
N ASN A 642 -18.70 49.43 10.40
CA ASN A 642 -17.40 49.55 11.07
C ASN A 642 -17.19 48.35 12.01
N SER A 643 -16.11 47.60 11.81
CA SER A 643 -15.79 46.40 12.60
C SER A 643 -15.74 46.67 14.11
N GLY A 644 -15.28 47.85 14.53
CA GLY A 644 -15.25 48.26 15.93
C GLY A 644 -16.64 48.30 16.59
N LEU A 645 -17.71 48.62 15.83
CA LEU A 645 -19.09 48.58 16.34
C LEU A 645 -19.58 47.14 16.58
N ILE A 646 -19.03 46.20 15.82
CA ILE A 646 -19.34 44.76 15.95
C ILE A 646 -18.58 44.17 17.14
N GLU A 647 -17.29 44.49 17.26
CA GLU A 647 -16.43 44.02 18.34
C GLU A 647 -16.87 44.56 19.71
N SER A 648 -17.19 45.86 19.79
CA SER A 648 -17.67 46.49 21.02
C SER A 648 -19.09 46.08 21.39
N LYS A 649 -19.81 45.41 20.48
CA LYS A 649 -21.24 45.12 20.59
C LYS A 649 -22.04 46.39 20.91
N GLN A 650 -21.81 47.46 20.14
CA GLN A 650 -22.40 48.78 20.39
C GLN A 650 -23.94 48.77 20.46
N TRP A 651 -24.59 47.71 19.98
CA TRP A 651 -26.04 47.51 20.12
C TRP A 651 -26.50 47.15 21.54
N ASP A 652 -25.60 46.77 22.45
CA ASP A 652 -25.92 46.51 23.85
C ASP A 652 -25.76 47.78 24.71
N ASP A 653 -25.24 48.87 24.14
CA ASP A 653 -25.16 50.19 24.79
C ASP A 653 -26.55 50.86 24.80
N PRO A 654 -27.16 51.10 25.98
CA PRO A 654 -28.48 51.71 26.08
C PRO A 654 -28.51 53.16 25.58
N ASP A 655 -27.38 53.86 25.52
CA ASP A 655 -27.29 55.25 25.07
C ASP A 655 -27.02 55.36 23.55
N TYR A 656 -26.80 54.25 22.86
CA TYR A 656 -26.55 54.25 21.42
C TYR A 656 -27.86 54.28 20.62
N SER A 657 -28.18 55.46 20.08
CA SER A 657 -29.43 55.73 19.34
C SER A 657 -29.78 54.75 18.21
N ASN A 658 -28.80 54.09 17.59
CA ASN A 658 -29.00 53.16 16.47
C ASN A 658 -28.85 51.68 16.86
N ALA A 659 -28.90 51.34 18.15
CA ALA A 659 -28.64 50.00 18.67
C ALA A 659 -29.48 48.90 18.00
N GLN A 660 -30.79 49.11 17.87
CA GLN A 660 -31.68 48.12 17.28
C GLN A 660 -31.43 47.89 15.79
N TRP A 661 -31.22 48.96 15.02
CA TRP A 661 -30.85 48.87 13.60
C TRP A 661 -29.51 48.14 13.43
N LEU A 662 -28.51 48.50 14.23
CA LEU A 662 -27.19 47.87 14.19
C LEU A 662 -27.29 46.36 14.47
N LYS A 663 -28.03 45.97 15.50
CA LYS A 663 -28.27 44.56 15.84
C LYS A 663 -28.94 43.79 14.70
N GLN A 664 -29.89 44.41 14.00
CA GLN A 664 -30.57 43.81 12.85
C GLN A 664 -29.61 43.61 11.67
N GLN A 665 -28.80 44.61 11.33
CA GLN A 665 -27.80 44.52 10.25
C GLN A 665 -26.78 43.41 10.53
N VAL A 666 -26.25 43.34 11.74
CA VAL A 666 -25.30 42.29 12.15
C VAL A 666 -25.97 40.91 12.09
N ALA A 667 -27.20 40.78 12.59
CA ALA A 667 -27.93 39.52 12.52
C ALA A 667 -28.21 39.07 11.06
N GLN A 668 -28.43 40.01 10.14
CA GLN A 668 -28.60 39.72 8.72
C GLN A 668 -27.29 39.28 8.07
N ALA A 669 -26.17 39.92 8.41
CA ALA A 669 -24.84 39.51 7.96
C ALA A 669 -24.44 38.12 8.47
N ILE A 670 -24.76 37.77 9.73
CA ILE A 670 -24.53 36.43 10.27
C ILE A 670 -25.29 35.38 9.45
N ARG A 671 -26.59 35.61 9.18
CA ARG A 671 -27.38 34.70 8.34
C ARG A 671 -26.80 34.54 6.94
N ALA A 672 -26.36 35.63 6.33
CA ALA A 672 -25.73 35.59 5.00
C ALA A 672 -24.41 34.82 5.03
N TYR A 673 -23.57 35.05 6.05
CA TYR A 673 -22.32 34.33 6.25
C TYR A 673 -22.55 32.83 6.40
N ASP A 674 -23.48 32.43 7.26
CA ASP A 674 -23.78 31.01 7.52
C ASP A 674 -24.31 30.30 6.27
N GLN A 675 -25.16 30.97 5.48
CA GLN A 675 -25.78 30.39 4.30
C GLN A 675 -24.85 30.32 3.08
N GLN A 676 -23.89 31.24 2.97
CA GLN A 676 -23.14 31.43 1.72
C GLN A 676 -21.63 31.16 1.86
N ILE A 677 -21.06 31.30 3.06
CA ILE A 677 -19.60 31.28 3.25
C ILE A 677 -19.19 30.15 4.21
N ALA A 678 -19.85 30.03 5.36
CA ALA A 678 -19.39 29.19 6.48
C ALA A 678 -19.20 27.72 6.10
N GLU A 679 -20.09 27.16 5.28
CA GLU A 679 -20.04 25.74 4.86
C GLU A 679 -18.78 25.40 4.04
N HIS A 680 -18.27 26.36 3.26
CA HIS A 680 -17.18 26.14 2.32
C HIS A 680 -15.86 26.78 2.77
N LEU A 681 -15.82 27.51 3.89
CA LEU A 681 -14.62 28.18 4.41
C LEU A 681 -14.10 27.50 5.68
N THR A 682 -12.95 26.83 5.57
CA THR A 682 -12.20 26.30 6.70
C THR A 682 -11.08 27.26 7.08
N ILE A 683 -11.03 27.69 8.34
CA ILE A 683 -9.95 28.53 8.87
C ILE A 683 -9.05 27.71 9.80
N LEU A 684 -7.77 27.66 9.47
CA LEU A 684 -6.69 27.10 10.28
C LEU A 684 -5.93 28.24 10.98
N GLU A 685 -6.02 28.30 12.30
CA GLU A 685 -5.13 29.13 13.12
C GLU A 685 -3.80 28.40 13.22
N ALA A 686 -2.78 28.92 12.54
CA ALA A 686 -1.50 28.26 12.37
C ALA A 686 -0.44 28.84 13.31
N GLY A 687 0.36 27.96 13.92
CA GLY A 687 1.61 28.32 14.57
C GLY A 687 2.82 28.11 13.66
N PRO A 688 4.03 28.49 14.10
CA PRO A 688 5.27 28.36 13.33
C PRO A 688 5.52 26.93 12.82
N GLU A 689 5.03 25.90 13.51
CA GLU A 689 5.18 24.48 13.18
C GLU A 689 4.49 24.07 11.85
N VAL A 690 3.64 24.92 11.27
CA VAL A 690 2.91 24.58 10.05
C VAL A 690 3.81 24.62 8.83
N THR A 691 4.01 23.44 8.22
CA THR A 691 4.77 23.22 6.98
C THR A 691 3.86 22.96 5.78
N THR A 692 4.40 23.00 4.56
CA THR A 692 3.67 22.62 3.34
C THR A 692 3.19 21.17 3.37
N ALA A 693 3.88 20.29 4.10
CA ALA A 693 3.48 18.90 4.34
C ALA A 693 2.20 18.80 5.16
N HIS A 694 2.14 19.58 6.24
CA HIS A 694 0.96 19.67 7.09
C HIS A 694 -0.24 20.17 6.27
N LEU A 695 -0.05 21.23 5.48
CA LEU A 695 -1.09 21.77 4.61
C LEU A 695 -1.62 20.73 3.60
N LYS A 696 -0.77 19.87 3.04
CA LYS A 696 -1.20 18.77 2.13
C LYS A 696 -2.20 17.83 2.83
N GLY A 697 -1.96 17.49 4.09
CA GLY A 697 -2.86 16.67 4.90
C GLY A 697 -4.19 17.36 5.19
N VAL A 698 -4.14 18.65 5.56
CA VAL A 698 -5.33 19.47 5.84
C VAL A 698 -6.19 19.65 4.58
N ILE A 699 -5.58 19.91 3.42
CA ILE A 699 -6.30 20.00 2.13
C ILE A 699 -7.04 18.70 1.83
N ALA A 700 -6.41 17.55 2.05
CA ALA A 700 -7.05 16.25 1.86
C ALA A 700 -8.21 16.01 2.84
N GLN A 701 -8.15 16.59 4.04
CA GLN A 701 -9.27 16.58 4.99
C GLN A 701 -10.40 17.50 4.54
N VAL A 702 -10.11 18.74 4.12
CA VAL A 702 -11.11 19.70 3.60
C VAL A 702 -11.90 19.07 2.44
N ARG A 703 -11.23 18.40 1.51
CA ARG A 703 -11.89 17.67 0.40
C ARG A 703 -12.79 16.55 0.88
N ARG A 704 -12.33 15.76 1.86
CA ARG A 704 -13.12 14.65 2.43
C ARG A 704 -14.38 15.17 3.10
N THR A 705 -14.27 16.23 3.91
CA THR A 705 -15.43 16.85 4.56
C THR A 705 -16.43 17.40 3.55
N ALA A 706 -15.94 17.95 2.43
CA ALA A 706 -16.78 18.45 1.34
C ALA A 706 -17.28 17.36 0.37
N ASN A 707 -16.98 16.07 0.61
CA ASN A 707 -17.30 14.95 -0.30
C ASN A 707 -16.78 15.13 -1.75
N LEU A 708 -15.59 15.72 -1.89
CA LEU A 708 -14.99 16.00 -3.19
C LEU A 708 -13.92 14.97 -3.57
N ASN A 709 -13.76 14.76 -4.88
CA ASN A 709 -12.71 13.91 -5.42
C ASN A 709 -11.30 14.53 -5.21
N LYS A 710 -10.25 13.71 -5.42
CA LYS A 710 -8.85 14.10 -5.17
C LYS A 710 -8.38 15.30 -6.00
N ASN A 711 -9.01 15.57 -7.14
CA ASN A 711 -8.62 16.63 -8.08
C ASN A 711 -9.57 17.84 -8.03
N ALA A 712 -10.59 17.85 -7.17
CA ALA A 712 -11.52 18.97 -7.09
C ALA A 712 -10.80 20.26 -6.65
N PRO A 713 -11.10 21.41 -7.27
CA PRO A 713 -10.42 22.67 -6.94
C PRO A 713 -10.63 23.05 -5.48
N VAL A 714 -9.58 23.55 -4.84
CA VAL A 714 -9.60 24.14 -3.51
C VAL A 714 -8.78 25.42 -3.57
N LEU A 715 -9.29 26.50 -2.98
CA LEU A 715 -8.52 27.71 -2.75
C LEU A 715 -7.79 27.60 -1.41
N VAL A 716 -6.48 27.81 -1.42
CA VAL A 716 -5.67 27.87 -0.20
C VAL A 716 -5.14 29.27 -0.06
N VAL A 717 -5.49 29.95 1.05
CA VAL A 717 -4.93 31.25 1.40
C VAL A 717 -3.90 31.06 2.51
N VAL A 718 -2.71 31.64 2.35
CA VAL A 718 -1.62 31.61 3.36
C VAL A 718 -1.30 33.04 3.79
N ASP A 719 -1.61 33.36 5.05
CA ASP A 719 -1.42 34.68 5.66
C ASP A 719 -0.49 34.57 6.89
N TYR A 720 0.84 34.60 6.75
CA TYR A 720 1.65 34.94 5.57
C TYR A 720 2.93 34.08 5.49
N LEU A 721 3.58 34.09 4.31
CA LEU A 721 4.66 33.15 3.94
C LEU A 721 5.81 33.06 4.95
N GLN A 722 6.26 34.20 5.46
CA GLN A 722 7.45 34.29 6.30
C GLN A 722 7.27 33.63 7.68
N LEU A 723 6.04 33.33 8.11
CA LEU A 723 5.80 32.62 9.36
C LEU A 723 5.73 31.10 9.21
N MET A 724 5.70 30.58 7.98
CA MET A 724 5.74 29.14 7.74
C MET A 724 7.15 28.57 7.97
N CYS A 725 7.20 27.35 8.51
CA CYS A 725 8.42 26.54 8.49
C CYS A 725 8.59 25.81 7.16
N CYS A 726 9.85 25.63 6.74
CA CYS A 726 10.19 24.92 5.52
C CYS A 726 10.37 23.40 5.73
N GLY A 727 10.35 22.93 6.98
CA GLY A 727 10.52 21.52 7.36
C GLY A 727 11.99 21.09 7.43
N ASP A 728 12.93 22.04 7.46
CA ASP A 728 14.35 21.78 7.66
C ASP A 728 14.76 22.51 8.95
N GLU A 729 14.95 21.74 10.02
CA GLU A 729 15.26 22.26 11.36
C GLU A 729 16.43 23.25 11.36
N LYS A 730 17.46 23.05 10.53
CA LYS A 730 18.62 23.95 10.47
C LYS A 730 18.28 25.31 9.87
N LEU A 731 17.34 25.34 8.93
CA LEU A 731 16.86 26.59 8.33
C LEU A 731 15.77 27.24 9.14
N ASP A 732 14.92 26.44 9.80
CA ASP A 732 13.81 26.92 10.63
C ASP A 732 14.31 27.46 11.99
N SER A 733 15.40 26.91 12.54
CA SER A 733 16.11 27.45 13.72
C SER A 733 17.23 28.44 13.38
N GLY A 734 17.64 28.50 12.12
CA GLY A 734 18.77 29.30 11.64
C GLY A 734 18.44 30.76 11.34
N ALA A 735 19.47 31.60 11.27
CA ALA A 735 19.32 33.03 10.96
C ALA A 735 19.05 33.34 9.48
N ASN A 736 19.11 32.35 8.58
CA ASN A 736 19.00 32.57 7.13
C ASN A 736 17.54 32.48 6.64
N GLU A 737 16.76 33.49 7.03
CA GLU A 737 15.35 33.66 6.66
C GLU A 737 15.13 33.59 5.14
N VAL A 738 16.04 34.16 4.36
CA VAL A 738 15.98 34.20 2.88
C VAL A 738 15.83 32.81 2.28
N LEU A 739 16.68 31.88 2.72
CA LEU A 739 16.69 30.52 2.19
C LEU A 739 15.45 29.73 2.64
N ARG A 740 15.00 29.96 3.89
CA ARG A 740 13.78 29.36 4.44
C ARG A 740 12.55 29.78 3.63
N VAL A 741 12.34 31.09 3.45
CA VAL A 741 11.21 31.64 2.69
C VAL A 741 11.25 31.18 1.22
N SER A 742 12.45 31.09 0.63
CA SER A 742 12.63 30.56 -0.72
C SER A 742 12.16 29.10 -0.85
N ARG A 743 12.44 28.27 0.16
CA ARG A 743 11.97 26.88 0.21
C ARG A 743 10.47 26.81 0.43
N VAL A 744 9.90 27.62 1.31
CA VAL A 744 8.44 27.70 1.51
C VAL A 744 7.73 28.06 0.20
N ALA A 745 8.18 29.09 -0.51
CA ALA A 745 7.58 29.50 -1.78
C ALA A 745 7.63 28.39 -2.84
N THR A 746 8.76 27.68 -2.95
CA THR A 746 8.91 26.53 -3.85
C THR A 746 8.01 25.37 -3.43
N GLY A 747 7.94 25.09 -2.12
CA GLY A 747 7.09 24.05 -1.54
C GLY A 747 5.60 24.32 -1.75
N LEU A 748 5.16 25.58 -1.65
CA LEU A 748 3.78 25.97 -1.94
C LEU A 748 3.43 25.87 -3.43
N LYS A 749 4.37 26.18 -4.32
CA LYS A 749 4.18 25.94 -5.76
C LYS A 749 4.04 24.44 -6.05
N GLN A 750 4.86 23.60 -5.43
CA GLN A 750 4.74 22.15 -5.56
C GLN A 750 3.42 21.65 -4.96
N LEU A 751 3.04 22.15 -3.78
CA LEU A 751 1.77 21.84 -3.12
C LEU A 751 0.59 22.15 -4.05
N ALA A 752 0.58 23.33 -4.66
CA ALA A 752 -0.47 23.73 -5.61
C ALA A 752 -0.62 22.72 -6.75
N ARG A 753 0.51 22.27 -7.34
CA ARG A 753 0.54 21.28 -8.43
C ARG A 753 0.11 19.89 -7.98
N ASP A 754 0.74 19.36 -6.94
CA ASP A 754 0.52 18.00 -6.43
C ASP A 754 -0.91 17.78 -5.95
N THR A 755 -1.52 18.85 -5.44
CA THR A 755 -2.86 18.80 -4.87
C THR A 755 -3.91 19.38 -5.80
N ASN A 756 -3.59 19.89 -6.99
CA ASN A 756 -4.54 20.62 -7.84
C ASN A 756 -5.32 21.71 -7.07
N THR A 757 -4.59 22.62 -6.41
CA THR A 757 -5.15 23.73 -5.64
C THR A 757 -4.65 25.07 -6.17
N ALA A 758 -5.46 26.13 -6.03
CA ALA A 758 -4.99 27.49 -6.25
C ALA A 758 -4.48 28.03 -4.92
N VAL A 759 -3.21 28.44 -4.86
CA VAL A 759 -2.61 28.96 -3.62
C VAL A 759 -2.43 30.47 -3.74
N VAL A 760 -3.05 31.25 -2.86
CA VAL A 760 -2.83 32.68 -2.70
C VAL A 760 -2.02 32.89 -1.42
N ALA A 761 -0.81 33.40 -1.55
CA ALA A 761 0.09 33.58 -0.42
C ALA A 761 0.48 35.05 -0.24
N ILE A 762 0.36 35.54 0.99
CA ILE A 762 0.77 36.90 1.35
C ILE A 762 2.27 36.89 1.62
N SER A 763 2.97 37.86 1.04
CA SER A 763 4.39 38.12 1.32
C SER A 763 4.53 39.52 1.89
N ASP A 764 5.27 39.65 2.99
CA ASP A 764 5.64 40.98 3.49
C ASP A 764 6.66 41.67 2.56
N ILE A 765 6.66 43.00 2.57
CA ILE A 765 7.58 43.79 1.76
C ILE A 765 8.79 44.25 2.56
N ASN A 766 9.90 44.49 1.88
CA ASN A 766 11.09 44.98 2.55
C ASN A 766 10.92 46.45 3.03
N LYS A 767 11.61 46.83 4.12
CA LYS A 767 11.48 48.17 4.72
C LYS A 767 11.88 49.30 3.76
N ALA A 768 12.86 49.07 2.89
CA ALA A 768 13.31 50.07 1.91
C ALA A 768 12.23 50.36 0.86
N ALA A 769 11.61 49.31 0.32
CA ALA A 769 10.49 49.38 -0.61
C ALA A 769 9.24 49.96 0.05
N TYR A 770 9.03 49.71 1.35
CA TYR A 770 7.98 50.41 2.07
C TYR A 770 8.20 51.94 2.10
N GLN A 771 9.41 52.39 2.44
CA GLN A 771 9.75 53.82 2.42
C GLN A 771 9.64 54.40 1.01
N GLU A 772 10.08 53.64 0.01
CA GLU A 772 9.99 54.07 -1.39
C GLU A 772 8.54 54.15 -1.87
N ALA A 773 7.67 53.23 -1.45
CA ALA A 773 6.24 53.30 -1.73
C ALA A 773 5.57 54.51 -1.07
N LEU A 774 5.94 54.84 0.17
CA LEU A 774 5.46 56.06 0.84
C LEU A 774 5.93 57.34 0.12
N ARG A 775 7.14 57.31 -0.46
CA ARG A 775 7.71 58.47 -1.16
C ARG A 775 7.16 58.64 -2.57
N THR A 776 7.11 57.56 -3.35
CA THR A 776 6.84 57.61 -4.80
C THR A 776 5.48 57.10 -5.20
N GLY A 777 4.85 56.29 -4.35
CA GLY A 777 3.63 55.56 -4.68
C GLY A 777 3.85 54.40 -5.63
N MET A 778 5.11 53.95 -5.82
CA MET A 778 5.45 52.83 -6.71
C MET A 778 6.04 51.67 -5.92
N LEU A 779 5.70 50.46 -6.35
CA LEU A 779 6.29 49.21 -5.90
C LEU A 779 6.65 48.40 -7.14
N ASP A 780 7.82 47.77 -7.12
CA ASP A 780 8.28 46.88 -8.17
C ASP A 780 8.45 45.45 -7.63
N MET A 781 8.83 44.51 -8.49
CA MET A 781 9.03 43.12 -8.08
C MET A 781 10.12 42.95 -7.02
N SER A 782 11.05 43.91 -6.88
CA SER A 782 12.10 43.86 -5.86
C SER A 782 11.57 44.15 -4.45
N ALA A 783 10.35 44.68 -4.34
CA ALA A 783 9.71 45.01 -3.08
C ALA A 783 9.40 43.81 -2.19
N LEU A 784 9.18 42.63 -2.77
CA LEU A 784 8.99 41.41 -2.00
C LEU A 784 10.24 41.12 -1.18
N ARG A 785 10.08 40.81 0.12
CA ARG A 785 11.21 40.38 0.94
C ARG A 785 11.76 39.06 0.40
N ASP A 786 13.07 38.96 0.20
CA ASP A 786 13.73 37.76 -0.35
C ASP A 786 13.24 37.39 -1.78
N SER A 787 12.94 38.45 -2.56
CA SER A 787 12.14 38.50 -3.79
C SER A 787 12.50 37.51 -4.89
N PHE A 788 13.77 37.20 -5.15
CA PHE A 788 14.15 36.53 -6.39
C PHE A 788 13.56 35.13 -6.51
N LYS A 789 13.67 34.31 -5.46
CA LYS A 789 13.15 32.93 -5.46
C LYS A 789 11.64 32.86 -5.36
N ILE A 790 11.02 33.73 -4.56
CA ILE A 790 9.57 33.87 -4.47
C ILE A 790 9.00 34.22 -5.86
N ALA A 791 9.60 35.22 -6.51
CA ALA A 791 9.18 35.67 -7.83
C ALA A 791 9.35 34.58 -8.90
N HIS A 792 10.39 33.76 -8.83
CA HIS A 792 10.57 32.64 -9.75
C HIS A 792 9.52 31.53 -9.56
N ALA A 793 9.19 31.20 -8.31
CA ALA A 793 8.24 30.14 -7.97
C ALA A 793 6.79 30.53 -8.29
N ALA A 794 6.40 31.78 -8.04
CA ALA A 794 5.04 32.27 -8.27
C ALA A 794 4.66 32.25 -9.76
N ASP A 795 3.42 31.89 -10.08
CA ASP A 795 2.88 32.05 -11.43
C ASP A 795 2.32 33.46 -11.66
N CYS A 796 1.81 34.07 -10.59
CA CYS A 796 1.32 35.45 -10.60
C CYS A 796 1.86 36.21 -9.38
N ILE A 797 2.30 37.46 -9.60
CA ILE A 797 2.76 38.37 -8.55
C ILE A 797 1.90 39.63 -8.61
N MET A 798 1.27 39.95 -7.49
CA MET A 798 0.38 41.10 -7.32
C MET A 798 0.92 42.01 -6.22
N LEU A 799 1.01 43.31 -6.46
CA LEU A 799 1.37 44.27 -5.43
C LEU A 799 0.21 45.21 -5.14
N LEU A 800 -0.28 45.19 -3.89
CA LEU A 800 -1.37 46.03 -3.44
C LEU A 800 -0.82 47.31 -2.80
N GLN A 801 -1.27 48.45 -3.31
CA GLN A 801 -0.89 49.78 -2.86
C GLN A 801 -2.12 50.57 -2.47
N THR A 802 -2.06 51.26 -1.33
CA THR A 802 -3.15 52.08 -0.81
C THR A 802 -2.61 53.36 -0.20
N GLY A 803 -3.51 54.34 -0.02
CA GLY A 803 -3.16 55.59 0.65
C GLY A 803 -2.44 56.57 -0.28
N LYS A 804 -1.77 57.56 0.33
CA LYS A 804 -1.15 58.68 -0.37
C LYS A 804 0.38 58.59 -0.32
N ALA A 805 1.03 58.90 -1.43
CA ALA A 805 2.46 59.08 -1.53
C ALA A 805 2.84 60.55 -1.31
N GLN A 806 3.99 60.79 -0.67
CA GLN A 806 4.48 62.13 -0.38
C GLN A 806 5.94 62.30 -0.83
N ARG A 807 6.18 63.17 -1.82
CA ARG A 807 7.52 63.50 -2.33
C ARG A 807 8.04 64.75 -1.62
N GLY A 808 8.87 64.57 -0.59
CA GLY A 808 9.40 65.71 0.17
C GLY A 808 8.29 66.56 0.80
N ASN A 809 8.27 67.86 0.47
CA ASN A 809 7.26 68.81 0.97
C ASN A 809 6.03 68.97 0.05
N ASP A 810 5.91 68.16 -1.01
CA ASP A 810 4.76 68.20 -1.92
C ASP A 810 3.46 67.76 -1.22
N GLN A 811 2.32 68.19 -1.77
CA GLN A 811 1.02 67.69 -1.31
C GLN A 811 0.92 66.16 -1.48
N PRO A 812 0.41 65.42 -0.47
CA PRO A 812 0.23 63.98 -0.58
C PRO A 812 -0.72 63.61 -1.73
N ARG A 813 -0.26 62.72 -2.61
CA ARG A 813 -0.96 62.29 -3.83
C ARG A 813 -1.53 60.88 -3.64
N ASP A 814 -2.81 60.69 -3.93
CA ASP A 814 -3.43 59.36 -3.84
C ASP A 814 -3.15 58.50 -5.09
N GLN A 815 -3.69 57.28 -5.12
CA GLN A 815 -3.43 56.35 -6.23
C GLN A 815 -3.99 56.84 -7.58
N VAL A 816 -5.05 57.65 -7.58
CA VAL A 816 -5.59 58.23 -8.82
C VAL A 816 -4.64 59.33 -9.31
N ASP A 817 -4.20 60.23 -8.43
CA ASP A 817 -3.26 61.30 -8.78
C ASP A 817 -1.96 60.74 -9.40
N LEU A 818 -1.45 59.65 -8.82
CA LEU A 818 -0.24 58.98 -9.28
C LEU A 818 -0.41 58.33 -10.66
N LEU A 819 -1.60 57.82 -10.97
CA LEU A 819 -1.92 57.27 -12.29
C LEU A 819 -2.15 58.38 -13.32
N GLU A 820 -2.78 59.50 -12.94
CA GLU A 820 -2.94 60.67 -13.81
C GLU A 820 -1.58 61.26 -14.22
N GLU A 821 -0.62 61.34 -13.29
CA GLU A 821 0.77 61.70 -13.60
C GLU A 821 1.40 60.73 -14.61
N ARG A 822 1.26 59.42 -14.37
CA ARG A 822 1.87 58.39 -15.21
C ARG A 822 1.30 58.42 -16.63
N TYR A 823 -0.01 58.64 -16.76
CA TYR A 823 -0.72 58.66 -18.03
C TYR A 823 -0.97 60.07 -18.58
N ALA A 824 -0.21 61.08 -18.13
CA ALA A 824 -0.35 62.46 -18.57
C ALA A 824 -0.31 62.65 -20.10
N GLY A 825 0.36 61.74 -20.82
CA GLY A 825 0.42 61.71 -22.29
C GLY A 825 -0.71 60.94 -23.00
N ASN A 826 -1.57 60.22 -22.28
CA ASN A 826 -2.66 59.42 -22.85
C ASN A 826 -4.02 60.04 -22.49
N HIS A 827 -4.59 60.78 -23.44
CA HIS A 827 -5.80 61.57 -23.21
C HIS A 827 -7.04 60.72 -22.87
N LEU A 828 -7.12 59.49 -23.39
CA LEU A 828 -8.23 58.57 -23.11
C LEU A 828 -8.16 58.05 -21.66
N LYS A 829 -6.98 57.56 -21.24
CA LYS A 829 -6.75 57.05 -19.88
C LYS A 829 -6.88 58.18 -18.84
N LEU A 830 -6.41 59.38 -19.15
CA LEU A 830 -6.60 60.56 -18.30
C LEU A 830 -8.07 60.88 -18.06
N ARG A 831 -8.89 60.89 -19.12
CA ARG A 831 -10.33 61.15 -18.98
C ARG A 831 -11.02 60.09 -18.13
N GLN A 832 -10.68 58.81 -18.34
CA GLN A 832 -11.18 57.70 -17.54
C GLN A 832 -10.81 57.84 -16.06
N LEU A 833 -9.57 58.26 -15.75
CA LEU A 833 -9.09 58.50 -14.39
C LEU A 833 -9.77 59.68 -13.71
N GLN A 834 -9.97 60.78 -14.44
CA GLN A 834 -10.68 61.96 -13.95
C GLN A 834 -12.13 61.64 -13.56
N ASP A 835 -12.78 60.73 -14.30
CA ASP A 835 -14.14 60.26 -14.00
C ASP A 835 -14.23 59.34 -12.77
N VAL A 836 -13.12 58.78 -12.27
CA VAL A 836 -13.11 57.90 -11.09
C VAL A 836 -13.65 58.61 -9.87
N ARG A 837 -13.21 59.84 -9.64
CA ARG A 837 -13.56 60.59 -8.42
C ARG A 837 -15.05 60.89 -8.36
N THR A 838 -15.66 61.15 -9.50
CA THR A 838 -17.10 61.41 -9.66
C THR A 838 -17.92 60.13 -9.56
N ARG A 839 -17.47 59.03 -10.16
CA ARG A 839 -18.20 57.74 -10.17
C ARG A 839 -18.05 56.96 -8.87
N PHE A 840 -16.91 57.08 -8.21
CA PHE A 840 -16.54 56.33 -7.01
C PHE A 840 -16.00 57.29 -5.92
N PRO A 841 -16.87 58.12 -5.32
CA PRO A 841 -16.47 59.05 -4.28
C PRO A 841 -16.03 58.32 -3.01
N LEU A 842 -15.04 58.88 -2.31
CA LEU A 842 -14.52 58.28 -1.07
C LEU A 842 -15.48 58.55 0.09
N ASN A 843 -15.95 57.47 0.73
CA ASN A 843 -16.77 57.54 1.94
C ASN A 843 -15.89 57.76 3.19
N GLU A 844 -16.03 58.92 3.83
CA GLU A 844 -15.29 59.28 5.05
C GLU A 844 -15.60 58.34 6.24
N ARG A 845 -16.86 57.91 6.40
CA ARG A 845 -17.27 57.00 7.50
C ARG A 845 -16.60 55.64 7.36
N ALA A 846 -16.41 55.21 6.12
CA ALA A 846 -15.70 53.98 5.79
C ALA A 846 -14.17 54.12 5.86
N LYS A 847 -13.66 55.34 6.10
CA LYS A 847 -12.23 55.70 5.96
C LYS A 847 -11.68 55.25 4.59
N ALA A 848 -12.47 55.49 3.53
CA ALA A 848 -12.20 54.99 2.20
C ALA A 848 -10.95 55.63 1.58
N THR A 849 -10.23 54.85 0.77
CA THR A 849 -9.08 55.33 -0.02
C THR A 849 -9.02 54.60 -1.36
N TYR A 850 -8.45 55.21 -2.39
CA TYR A 850 -8.16 54.49 -3.63
C TYR A 850 -7.00 53.51 -3.40
N ALA A 851 -7.13 52.34 -3.99
CA ALA A 851 -6.17 51.25 -3.94
C ALA A 851 -5.89 50.76 -5.36
N ARG A 852 -4.63 50.39 -5.61
CA ARG A 852 -4.18 49.83 -6.89
C ARG A 852 -3.57 48.47 -6.64
N LEU A 853 -3.92 47.48 -7.47
CA LEU A 853 -3.31 46.16 -7.45
C LEU A 853 -2.52 45.97 -8.76
N SER A 854 -1.20 46.07 -8.71
CA SER A 854 -0.37 45.91 -9.90
C SER A 854 0.01 44.44 -10.10
N LEU A 855 -0.43 43.83 -11.20
CA LEU A 855 -0.05 42.48 -11.62
C LEU A 855 1.28 42.56 -12.38
N LEU A 856 2.39 42.38 -11.67
CA LEU A 856 3.74 42.53 -12.24
C LEU A 856 4.21 41.28 -13.00
N LYS A 857 3.66 40.12 -12.64
CA LYS A 857 3.92 38.85 -13.31
C LYS A 857 2.60 38.10 -13.41
N ASN A 858 2.27 37.56 -14.58
CA ASN A 858 1.10 36.72 -14.78
C ASN A 858 1.38 35.70 -15.90
N ARG A 859 1.75 34.48 -15.55
CA ARG A 859 2.07 33.44 -16.54
C ARG A 859 0.81 33.01 -17.31
N GLY A 860 0.76 33.35 -18.59
CA GLY A 860 -0.34 33.00 -19.50
C GLY A 860 -1.54 33.95 -19.46
N GLY A 861 -1.50 35.01 -18.65
CA GLY A 861 -2.50 36.09 -18.66
C GLY A 861 -1.85 37.45 -18.91
N MET A 862 -2.62 38.53 -18.77
CA MET A 862 -2.13 39.90 -19.00
C MET A 862 -1.59 40.55 -17.72
N THR A 863 -0.63 41.45 -17.87
CA THR A 863 -0.30 42.43 -16.83
C THR A 863 -1.41 43.48 -16.78
N ALA A 864 -1.80 43.89 -15.58
CA ALA A 864 -2.90 44.82 -15.37
C ALA A 864 -2.71 45.58 -14.06
N GLU A 865 -3.34 46.75 -13.93
CA GLU A 865 -3.37 47.53 -12.70
C GLU A 865 -4.81 47.87 -12.27
N PRO A 866 -5.64 46.86 -11.92
CA PRO A 866 -6.98 47.11 -11.41
C PRO A 866 -6.98 48.09 -10.24
N MET A 867 -7.98 48.97 -10.27
CA MET A 867 -8.24 49.98 -9.25
C MET A 867 -9.41 49.55 -8.36
N PHE A 868 -9.35 49.97 -7.10
CA PHE A 868 -10.37 49.69 -6.10
C PHE A 868 -10.59 50.90 -5.20
N VAL A 869 -11.78 51.02 -4.63
CA VAL A 869 -11.99 51.79 -3.41
C VAL A 869 -11.86 50.84 -2.23
N TYR A 870 -10.88 51.08 -1.36
CA TYR A 870 -10.68 50.34 -0.13
C TYR A 870 -11.36 51.04 1.04
N GLU A 871 -12.48 50.48 1.49
CA GLU A 871 -13.25 50.88 2.66
C GLU A 871 -12.67 50.23 3.92
N LYS A 872 -11.65 50.87 4.49
CA LYS A 872 -10.86 50.32 5.61
C LYS A 872 -11.71 49.91 6.81
N ALA A 873 -12.66 50.76 7.21
CA ALA A 873 -13.50 50.49 8.37
C ALA A 873 -14.45 49.29 8.16
N TYR A 874 -14.80 49.00 6.90
CA TYR A 874 -15.74 47.94 6.54
C TYR A 874 -15.02 46.67 6.06
N HIS A 875 -13.68 46.67 6.10
CA HIS A 875 -12.84 45.61 5.56
C HIS A 875 -13.20 45.24 4.11
N ARG A 876 -13.59 46.21 3.27
CA ARG A 876 -14.19 45.95 1.96
C ARG A 876 -13.42 46.63 0.84
N PHE A 877 -13.26 45.93 -0.28
CA PHE A 877 -12.82 46.52 -1.54
C PHE A 877 -14.02 46.62 -2.48
N VAL A 878 -14.15 47.75 -3.16
CA VAL A 878 -15.13 47.97 -4.22
C VAL A 878 -14.36 48.08 -5.54
N PRO A 879 -14.58 47.18 -6.51
CA PRO A 879 -13.93 47.28 -7.83
C PRO A 879 -14.26 48.59 -8.51
N VAL A 880 -13.24 49.22 -9.11
CA VAL A 880 -13.42 50.33 -10.03
C VAL A 880 -13.25 49.74 -11.43
N ASP A 881 -14.36 49.58 -12.15
CA ASP A 881 -14.37 49.05 -13.52
C ASP A 881 -13.79 50.08 -14.49
N LEU A 882 -12.46 50.08 -14.58
CA LEU A 882 -11.68 50.83 -15.55
C LEU A 882 -10.67 49.89 -16.21
N ASP A 883 -10.72 49.81 -17.53
CA ASP A 883 -9.65 49.21 -18.31
C ASP A 883 -8.54 50.24 -18.50
N LEU A 884 -7.53 50.18 -17.63
CA LEU A 884 -6.36 51.05 -17.75
C LEU A 884 -5.23 50.43 -18.57
N GLY A 885 -5.34 49.17 -19.03
CA GLY A 885 -4.42 48.44 -19.92
C GLY A 885 -2.90 48.49 -19.62
N GLY A 886 -2.18 47.37 -19.81
CA GLY A 886 -0.73 47.41 -20.06
C GLY A 886 -0.45 47.86 -21.52
N ASP A 887 0.73 48.39 -21.82
CA ASP A 887 1.14 48.90 -23.15
C ASP A 887 1.26 47.83 -24.27
N ASN A 888 0.37 46.83 -24.32
CA ASN A 888 0.38 45.82 -25.38
C ASN A 888 -0.85 45.93 -26.29
N GLU A 889 -0.54 46.21 -27.55
CA GLU A 889 -1.35 46.11 -28.76
C GLU A 889 -2.16 44.80 -28.82
N PHE A 890 -3.41 44.79 -28.38
CA PHE A 890 -4.40 43.79 -28.77
C PHE A 890 -5.80 44.44 -28.81
N GLU A 891 -5.94 45.51 -29.60
CA GLU A 891 -7.24 45.94 -30.13
C GLU A 891 -7.53 45.35 -31.52
N ASP A 892 -6.61 44.59 -32.11
CA ASP A 892 -6.81 43.84 -33.35
C ASP A 892 -6.72 42.33 -33.09
N LEU A 893 -7.82 41.69 -32.68
CA LEU A 893 -8.09 40.25 -32.92
C LEU A 893 -9.57 39.90 -32.72
#